data_AF-A0A962DCZ0-F1
#
_entry.id   AF-A0A962DCZ0-F1
#
_cell.length_a   1.000
_cell.length_b   1.000
_cell.length_c   1.000
_cell.angle_alpha   90.00
_cell.angle_beta   90.00
_cell.angle_gamma   90.00
#
_symmetry.space_group_name_H-M   'P 1'
#
loop_
_entity.id
_entity.type
_entity.pdbx_description
1 polymer ?
#
loop_
_entity_poly.entity_id
_entity_poly.type
_entity_poly.pdbx_seq_one_letter_code
_entity_poly.pdbx_strand_id
1 'polypeptide(L)'
;MAKRISDQFQVHNDSSHLVLAQVNLPIVAGGKIYVYENNPIPPTDSDKVFGYDPVEFVRLDEDVRKVIEARFIQEQTERYNRARLDLVGTYESYYENVMENMTVEMEGDVDVIIGPELGIAKDENGTLANEIYEEIKKGKSAEVAVHTVYQDKIDFFKSNEFTERIAEQIEQQRTVLQHHLHPDISYSSLRDAPEGSIIFCKNLPPAEVMSFVNKETGTPRFAGLVCTEASLKGHAAIIAKSLGVPFALVDPKSLPTINSGVECIIDGMSGPGSIVLDPSEALKREIRMQHFGLVQDEDLLKKRSQSDEPIRTLNGEDVSIFANFGASLEAIPFREAHVEGIGLYRSEMAENMRSDSAPSISENHWIKIFRNNLKECSPDGEQFVSACIRTLDISGDKAGKFSKKTPEEKAQYEAKVTRTQMGALLRLNQEMEESGQGGKLKVMIPMIASIDQMEAMQAQMDELAAERGVPTIKLGCMGEVPALFDKLDRLNVAFMSIGSNDLIHGLLETDRYHASSSMNYDPTDPSVLKALEKAVQFGKDKDVPISICGDMASEPRYLALAIGAGIRTLSAGINRAPVAKEVVRRIDTREAEALFELIKETSSRKERERILDHFNASRLSLWPEGRVGMDWNEFARHPFAPEKLGSLQSEPQSDLGVELE
;
A
#
# COMPACT_ATOMS: atom_id res chain seq x y z
N MET A 1 -15.55 2.03 49.70
CA MET A 1 -14.80 2.67 48.59
C MET A 1 -15.04 1.95 47.27
N ALA A 2 -14.83 0.62 47.18
CA ALA A 2 -15.20 -0.18 46.00
C ALA A 2 -16.70 -0.10 45.60
N LYS A 3 -17.63 -0.07 46.57
CA LYS A 3 -19.07 0.11 46.29
C LYS A 3 -19.45 1.52 45.79
N ARG A 4 -18.64 2.53 46.12
CA ARG A 4 -18.83 3.93 45.66
C ARG A 4 -18.28 4.16 44.24
N ILE A 5 -17.40 3.28 43.78
CA ILE A 5 -16.88 3.25 42.40
C ILE A 5 -17.86 2.50 41.49
N SER A 6 -18.48 1.42 41.97
CA SER A 6 -19.51 0.68 41.22
C SER A 6 -20.76 1.51 40.89
N ASP A 7 -21.15 2.44 41.77
CA ASP A 7 -22.36 3.26 41.61
C ASP A 7 -22.15 4.49 40.69
N GLN A 8 -20.91 4.81 40.30
CA GLN A 8 -20.61 5.88 39.31
C GLN A 8 -20.51 5.38 37.86
N PHE A 9 -20.55 4.07 37.61
CA PHE A 9 -20.50 3.46 36.27
C PHE A 9 -21.87 3.02 35.72
N GLN A 10 -22.98 3.40 36.36
CA GLN A 10 -24.30 3.31 35.72
C GLN A 10 -24.58 4.57 34.90
N VAL A 11 -24.01 4.61 33.69
CA VAL A 11 -24.57 5.39 32.58
C VAL A 11 -24.78 4.44 31.41
N HIS A 12 -25.99 4.55 30.87
CA HIS A 12 -26.65 3.69 29.90
C HIS A 12 -25.79 3.11 28.77
N ASN A 13 -26.07 1.83 28.47
CA ASN A 13 -25.96 1.24 27.14
C ASN A 13 -26.42 2.25 26.07
N ASP A 14 -25.50 2.63 25.19
CA ASP A 14 -25.75 2.62 23.75
C ASP A 14 -24.41 2.72 23.02
N SER A 15 -24.18 1.75 22.13
CA SER A 15 -23.43 1.88 20.87
C SER A 15 -22.11 2.66 20.87
N SER A 16 -20.97 1.98 20.76
CA SER A 16 -20.02 2.11 19.61
C SER A 16 -18.60 1.61 19.94
N HIS A 17 -18.20 0.60 19.17
CA HIS A 17 -16.89 0.29 18.59
C HIS A 17 -15.63 0.93 19.20
N LEU A 18 -14.77 0.09 19.77
CA LEU A 18 -13.36 0.36 19.99
C LEU A 18 -12.57 -0.89 19.56
N VAL A 19 -11.96 -0.81 18.39
CA VAL A 19 -10.99 -1.77 17.83
C VAL A 19 -9.74 -0.95 17.55
N LEU A 20 -8.66 -1.11 18.32
CA LEU A 20 -7.38 -0.41 18.08
C LEU A 20 -6.18 -1.27 18.54
N ALA A 21 -5.38 -1.79 17.61
CA ALA A 21 -4.22 -2.63 17.88
C ALA A 21 -3.09 -2.61 16.81
N GLN A 22 -1.88 -2.11 17.19
CA GLN A 22 -0.50 -2.40 16.70
C GLN A 22 0.34 -1.35 15.94
N VAL A 23 1.63 -1.68 15.71
CA VAL A 23 2.84 -0.83 15.77
C VAL A 23 3.83 -1.13 14.60
N ASN A 24 4.66 -0.14 14.21
CA ASN A 24 5.81 -0.07 13.25
C ASN A 24 5.53 0.10 11.73
N LEU A 25 5.03 1.25 11.27
CA LEU A 25 5.72 2.45 10.76
C LEU A 25 4.76 3.64 10.84
N PRO A 26 5.18 4.87 11.20
CA PRO A 26 4.51 5.71 12.20
C PRO A 26 3.02 5.45 12.16
N ILE A 27 2.59 4.31 12.71
CA ILE A 27 1.23 3.82 12.42
C ILE A 27 0.24 4.79 13.02
N VAL A 28 0.71 5.34 14.13
CA VAL A 28 0.06 6.31 14.95
C VAL A 28 0.90 7.57 14.96
N ALA A 29 0.49 8.57 14.17
CA ALA A 29 1.07 9.90 14.25
C ALA A 29 0.19 10.78 15.13
N GLY A 30 0.78 11.39 16.14
CA GLY A 30 0.14 12.42 16.96
C GLY A 30 0.66 13.79 16.54
N GLY A 31 -0.23 14.68 16.13
CA GLY A 31 0.14 15.99 15.63
C GLY A 31 -1.02 16.94 15.60
N LYS A 32 -0.73 18.22 15.35
CA LYS A 32 -1.78 19.18 15.07
C LYS A 32 -2.19 19.05 13.62
N ILE A 33 -3.50 19.05 13.39
CA ILE A 33 -4.06 19.08 12.05
C ILE A 33 -3.64 20.38 11.40
N TYR A 34 -3.14 20.26 10.17
CA TYR A 34 -3.09 21.34 9.22
C TYR A 34 -4.14 21.04 8.16
N VAL A 35 -5.26 21.76 8.21
CA VAL A 35 -6.28 21.67 7.18
C VAL A 35 -5.71 22.35 5.95
N TYR A 36 -5.41 21.53 4.97
CA TYR A 36 -4.97 21.97 3.68
C TYR A 36 -6.15 21.93 2.72
N GLU A 37 -6.71 23.12 2.47
CA GLU A 37 -7.78 23.29 1.50
C GLU A 37 -7.19 23.27 0.09
N ASN A 38 -7.08 22.07 -0.47
CA ASN A 38 -6.65 21.90 -1.86
C ASN A 38 -7.70 22.38 -2.89
N ASN A 39 -8.82 22.96 -2.42
CA ASN A 39 -9.92 23.42 -3.26
C ASN A 39 -10.94 24.28 -2.48
N PRO A 40 -10.66 25.55 -2.13
CA PRO A 40 -11.74 26.51 -1.98
C PRO A 40 -12.11 26.94 -3.39
N ILE A 41 -12.97 26.17 -4.05
CA ILE A 41 -13.72 26.71 -5.18
C ILE A 41 -14.51 27.88 -4.57
N PRO A 42 -14.29 29.14 -4.99
CA PRO A 42 -15.16 30.22 -4.57
C PRO A 42 -16.59 29.81 -4.91
N PRO A 43 -17.59 29.96 -4.02
CA PRO A 43 -18.93 29.47 -4.26
C PRO A 43 -19.39 29.85 -5.66
N THR A 44 -19.67 28.82 -6.46
CA THR A 44 -20.14 28.88 -7.86
C THR A 44 -21.58 29.39 -7.97
N ASP A 45 -22.05 30.15 -6.99
CA ASP A 45 -23.30 30.87 -7.10
C ASP A 45 -23.09 32.09 -8.01
N SER A 46 -23.38 31.83 -9.29
CA SER A 46 -23.93 32.74 -10.28
C SER A 46 -23.25 34.11 -10.40
N ASP A 47 -22.43 34.28 -11.43
CA ASP A 47 -22.06 35.54 -12.07
C ASP A 47 -21.36 36.64 -11.22
N LYS A 48 -21.36 36.54 -9.88
CA LYS A 48 -20.97 37.63 -8.98
C LYS A 48 -19.57 37.48 -8.37
N VAL A 49 -19.04 36.27 -8.24
CA VAL A 49 -17.69 36.05 -7.68
C VAL A 49 -16.61 36.15 -8.76
N PHE A 50 -16.95 35.81 -10.01
CA PHE A 50 -16.06 35.86 -11.16
C PHE A 50 -16.37 37.04 -12.08
N GLY A 51 -16.55 38.25 -11.52
CA GLY A 51 -16.54 39.50 -12.29
C GLY A 51 -17.35 39.52 -13.59
N TYR A 52 -18.47 38.77 -13.67
CA TYR A 52 -19.48 39.02 -14.68
C TYR A 52 -20.34 40.14 -14.11
N ASP A 53 -19.77 41.35 -14.08
CA ASP A 53 -20.61 42.50 -14.31
C ASP A 53 -20.86 42.42 -15.82
N PRO A 54 -22.04 41.97 -16.32
CA PRO A 54 -22.45 42.45 -17.62
C PRO A 54 -22.44 43.95 -17.41
N VAL A 55 -21.39 44.63 -17.88
CA VAL A 55 -21.33 46.08 -17.86
C VAL A 55 -22.71 46.47 -18.35
N GLU A 56 -23.54 47.09 -17.49
CA GLU A 56 -24.81 47.62 -17.93
C GLU A 56 -24.37 48.67 -18.95
N PHE A 57 -24.33 48.26 -20.22
CA PHE A 57 -23.92 49.07 -21.34
C PHE A 57 -25.09 50.03 -21.52
N VAL A 58 -25.13 51.05 -20.65
CA VAL A 58 -25.98 52.21 -20.79
C VAL A 58 -25.53 52.89 -22.08
N ARG A 59 -26.17 52.52 -23.18
CA ARG A 59 -26.01 53.08 -24.53
C ARG A 59 -24.57 53.44 -24.89
N LEU A 60 -23.68 52.45 -24.90
CA LEU A 60 -22.40 52.61 -25.60
C LEU A 60 -22.62 52.43 -27.10
N ASP A 61 -21.92 53.24 -27.89
CA ASP A 61 -21.84 53.10 -29.34
C ASP A 61 -21.30 51.70 -29.71
N GLU A 62 -21.79 51.12 -30.80
CA GLU A 62 -21.44 49.76 -31.24
C GLU A 62 -19.92 49.63 -31.47
N ASP A 63 -19.26 50.70 -31.91
CA ASP A 63 -17.82 50.72 -32.12
C ASP A 63 -17.05 50.72 -30.78
N VAL A 64 -17.57 51.40 -29.76
CA VAL A 64 -16.98 51.41 -28.41
C VAL A 64 -17.12 50.05 -27.74
N ARG A 65 -18.26 49.39 -27.94
CA ARG A 65 -18.49 48.03 -27.44
C ARG A 65 -17.51 47.02 -28.04
N LYS A 66 -17.29 47.05 -29.36
CA LYS A 66 -16.33 46.17 -30.04
C LYS A 66 -14.90 46.38 -29.54
N VAL A 67 -14.51 47.61 -29.25
CA VAL A 67 -13.18 47.92 -28.69
C VAL A 67 -13.02 47.40 -27.26
N ILE A 68 -14.06 47.52 -26.42
CA ILE A 68 -14.06 47.00 -25.05
C ILE A 68 -14.01 45.47 -25.04
N GLU A 69 -14.83 44.82 -25.86
CA GLU A 69 -14.85 43.35 -26.00
C GLU A 69 -13.50 42.84 -26.53
N ALA A 70 -12.91 43.47 -27.54
CA ALA A 70 -11.60 43.09 -28.05
C ALA A 70 -10.49 43.25 -27.00
N ARG A 71 -10.53 44.34 -26.21
CA ARG A 71 -9.57 44.58 -25.14
C ARG A 71 -9.71 43.57 -24.00
N PHE A 72 -10.94 43.23 -23.60
CA PHE A 72 -11.21 42.23 -22.59
C PHE A 72 -10.71 40.84 -23.04
N ILE A 73 -11.02 40.43 -24.27
CA ILE A 73 -10.56 39.16 -24.84
C ILE A 73 -9.03 39.11 -24.84
N GLN A 74 -8.37 40.19 -25.27
CA GLN A 74 -6.91 40.28 -25.25
C GLN A 74 -6.35 40.14 -23.83
N GLU A 75 -6.89 40.87 -22.87
CA GLU A 75 -6.45 40.84 -21.47
C GLU A 75 -6.61 39.44 -20.84
N GLN A 76 -7.76 38.80 -21.01
CA GLN A 76 -8.00 37.46 -20.48
C GLN A 76 -7.12 36.40 -21.17
N THR A 77 -6.86 36.56 -22.47
CA THR A 77 -5.94 35.68 -23.22
C THR A 77 -4.51 35.81 -22.68
N GLU A 78 -4.05 37.04 -22.41
CA GLU A 78 -2.72 37.30 -21.82
C GLU A 78 -2.61 36.73 -20.39
N ARG A 79 -3.67 36.85 -19.58
CA ARG A 79 -3.73 36.25 -18.22
C ARG A 79 -3.64 34.73 -18.27
N TYR A 80 -4.42 34.08 -19.14
CA TYR A 80 -4.36 32.63 -19.34
C TYR A 80 -2.97 32.18 -19.81
N ASN A 81 -2.39 32.88 -20.79
CA ASN A 81 -1.06 32.54 -21.31
C ASN A 81 0.03 32.65 -20.24
N ARG A 82 -0.04 33.68 -19.38
CA ARG A 82 0.88 33.82 -18.26
C ARG A 82 0.72 32.66 -17.26
N ALA A 83 -0.50 32.39 -16.82
CA ALA A 83 -0.77 31.29 -15.88
C ALA A 83 -0.39 29.91 -16.44
N ARG A 84 -0.55 29.69 -17.74
CA ARG A 84 -0.08 28.47 -18.42
C ARG A 84 1.45 28.37 -18.41
N LEU A 85 2.17 29.47 -18.66
CA LEU A 85 3.63 29.49 -18.58
C LEU A 85 4.11 29.26 -17.13
N ASP A 86 3.43 29.81 -16.14
CA ASP A 86 3.72 29.60 -14.72
C ASP A 86 3.44 28.14 -14.31
N LEU A 87 2.39 27.53 -14.86
CA LEU A 87 2.10 26.09 -14.74
C LEU A 87 3.23 25.24 -15.35
N VAL A 88 3.69 25.58 -16.56
CA VAL A 88 4.83 24.90 -17.20
C VAL A 88 6.08 25.04 -16.33
N GLY A 89 6.40 26.24 -15.85
CA GLY A 89 7.55 26.46 -14.96
C GLY A 89 7.44 25.69 -13.63
N THR A 90 6.22 25.53 -13.10
CA THR A 90 5.96 24.72 -11.90
C THR A 90 6.27 23.25 -12.17
N TYR A 91 5.81 22.71 -13.30
CA TYR A 91 6.08 21.33 -13.68
C TYR A 91 7.55 21.09 -14.11
N GLU A 92 8.21 22.06 -14.74
CA GLU A 92 9.64 21.97 -15.08
C GLU A 92 10.50 22.01 -13.83
N SER A 93 10.23 22.93 -12.90
CA SER A 93 10.93 22.97 -11.61
C SER A 93 10.67 21.69 -10.80
N TYR A 94 9.46 21.12 -10.88
CA TYR A 94 9.15 19.82 -10.30
C TYR A 94 9.97 18.71 -10.96
N TYR A 95 10.00 18.65 -12.30
CA TYR A 95 10.82 17.70 -13.06
C TYR A 95 12.29 17.79 -12.64
N GLU A 96 12.88 18.99 -12.63
CA GLU A 96 14.27 19.23 -12.23
C GLU A 96 14.56 18.82 -10.78
N ASN A 97 13.71 19.20 -9.82
CA ASN A 97 13.90 18.82 -8.41
C ASN A 97 13.81 17.30 -8.19
N VAL A 98 12.96 16.63 -8.96
CA VAL A 98 12.80 15.18 -8.90
C VAL A 98 14.02 14.51 -9.53
N MET A 99 14.53 15.04 -10.65
CA MET A 99 15.71 14.53 -11.37
C MET A 99 17.03 14.74 -10.59
N GLU A 100 17.19 15.86 -9.90
CA GLU A 100 18.40 16.15 -9.09
C GLU A 100 18.55 15.24 -7.87
N ASN A 101 17.45 14.68 -7.36
CA ASN A 101 17.43 13.82 -6.16
C ASN A 101 17.30 12.33 -6.51
N MET A 102 17.46 11.96 -7.79
CA MET A 102 17.26 10.61 -8.30
C MET A 102 18.48 10.09 -9.09
N THR A 103 18.59 8.77 -9.22
CA THR A 103 19.62 8.13 -10.07
C THR A 103 19.23 8.19 -11.55
N VAL A 104 20.22 8.13 -12.44
CA VAL A 104 20.10 8.29 -13.92
C VAL A 104 19.07 7.34 -14.58
N GLU A 105 18.67 6.26 -13.92
CA GLU A 105 17.68 5.30 -14.44
C GLU A 105 16.22 5.63 -14.06
N MET A 106 16.00 6.51 -13.07
CA MET A 106 14.67 7.00 -12.66
C MET A 106 14.17 8.15 -13.55
N GLU A 107 15.03 8.73 -14.40
CA GLU A 107 14.67 9.80 -15.35
C GLU A 107 13.45 9.42 -16.20
N GLY A 108 13.38 8.15 -16.62
CA GLY A 108 12.29 7.65 -17.46
C GLY A 108 10.93 7.49 -16.74
N ASP A 109 10.90 7.34 -15.42
CA ASP A 109 9.66 7.16 -14.65
C ASP A 109 9.02 8.52 -14.29
N VAL A 110 9.86 9.52 -14.05
CA VAL A 110 9.48 10.92 -13.86
C VAL A 110 8.90 11.50 -15.15
N ASP A 111 9.51 11.18 -16.29
CA ASP A 111 9.01 11.52 -17.63
C ASP A 111 7.63 10.91 -17.92
N VAL A 112 7.31 9.75 -17.35
CA VAL A 112 5.99 9.10 -17.56
C VAL A 112 4.90 9.71 -16.68
N ILE A 113 5.25 10.20 -15.48
CA ILE A 113 4.30 10.82 -14.55
C ILE A 113 4.06 12.30 -14.91
N ILE A 114 5.14 13.05 -15.14
CA ILE A 114 5.10 14.51 -15.36
C ILE A 114 5.02 14.85 -16.84
N GLY A 115 5.69 14.07 -17.70
CA GLY A 115 5.81 14.37 -19.12
C GLY A 115 4.48 14.53 -19.87
N PRO A 116 3.43 13.72 -19.60
CA PRO A 116 2.11 13.94 -20.20
C PRO A 116 1.46 15.27 -19.74
N GLU A 117 1.54 15.60 -18.46
CA GLU A 117 0.98 16.84 -17.89
C GLU A 117 1.72 18.08 -18.42
N LEU A 118 3.04 17.98 -18.49
CA LEU A 118 3.92 19.00 -19.06
C LEU A 118 3.69 19.16 -20.58
N GLY A 119 3.48 18.06 -21.30
CA GLY A 119 3.17 18.06 -22.72
C GLY A 119 1.84 18.76 -23.01
N ILE A 120 0.80 18.47 -22.24
CA ILE A 120 -0.50 19.14 -22.32
C ILE A 120 -0.37 20.64 -21.99
N ALA A 121 0.39 21.00 -20.94
CA ALA A 121 0.59 22.39 -20.55
C ALA A 121 1.43 23.18 -21.58
N LYS A 122 2.42 22.54 -22.23
CA LYS A 122 3.29 23.16 -23.24
C LYS A 122 2.60 23.38 -24.58
N ASP A 123 1.63 22.55 -24.93
CA ASP A 123 0.93 22.63 -26.22
C ASP A 123 -0.03 23.83 -26.29
N GLU A 124 0.52 24.97 -26.71
CA GLU A 124 -0.23 26.23 -26.88
C GLU A 124 -1.32 26.16 -27.96
N ASN A 125 -1.25 25.18 -28.86
CA ASN A 125 -2.21 24.94 -29.93
C ASN A 125 -2.99 23.63 -29.71
N GLY A 126 -2.91 23.06 -28.51
CA GLY A 126 -3.57 21.81 -28.15
C GLY A 126 -5.09 21.97 -28.03
N THR A 127 -5.79 20.83 -27.99
CA THR A 127 -7.26 20.80 -27.91
C THR A 127 -7.80 21.60 -26.73
N LEU A 128 -7.20 21.45 -25.53
CA LEU A 128 -7.60 22.18 -24.33
C LEU A 128 -7.36 23.69 -24.45
N ALA A 129 -6.20 24.10 -24.96
CA ALA A 129 -5.88 25.52 -25.14
C ALA A 129 -6.83 26.20 -26.13
N ASN A 130 -7.12 25.54 -27.26
CA ASN A 130 -8.07 26.05 -28.25
C ASN A 130 -9.49 26.18 -27.69
N GLU A 131 -9.97 25.17 -26.96
CA GLU A 131 -11.28 25.23 -26.30
C GLU A 131 -11.35 26.39 -25.29
N ILE A 132 -10.28 26.65 -24.53
CA ILE A 132 -10.21 27.78 -23.59
C ILE A 132 -10.21 29.12 -24.33
N TYR A 133 -9.45 29.27 -25.42
CA TYR A 133 -9.49 30.49 -26.23
C TYR A 133 -10.88 30.75 -26.83
N GLU A 134 -11.60 29.71 -27.24
CA GLU A 134 -12.97 29.85 -27.73
C GLU A 134 -13.94 30.29 -26.63
N GLU A 135 -13.80 29.78 -25.40
CA GLU A 135 -14.58 30.25 -24.26
C GLU A 135 -14.25 31.71 -23.88
N ILE A 136 -12.98 32.12 -23.95
CA ILE A 136 -12.58 33.53 -23.74
C ILE A 136 -13.17 34.43 -24.83
N LYS A 137 -13.15 34.01 -26.11
CA LYS A 137 -13.78 34.74 -27.22
C LYS A 137 -15.29 34.93 -27.04
N LYS A 138 -15.95 34.02 -26.32
CA LYS A 138 -17.37 34.14 -25.93
C LYS A 138 -17.60 35.16 -24.80
N GLY A 139 -16.55 35.81 -24.29
CA GLY A 139 -16.63 36.83 -23.25
C GLY A 139 -16.44 36.30 -21.83
N LYS A 140 -15.99 35.05 -21.66
CA LYS A 140 -15.67 34.51 -20.33
C LYS A 140 -14.30 35.00 -19.83
N SER A 141 -14.17 35.16 -18.52
CA SER A 141 -12.84 35.35 -17.91
C SER A 141 -11.97 34.11 -18.09
N ALA A 142 -10.66 34.26 -17.98
CA ALA A 142 -9.72 33.13 -18.08
C ALA A 142 -10.07 32.00 -17.11
N GLU A 143 -10.53 32.33 -15.91
CA GLU A 143 -10.82 31.40 -14.82
C GLU A 143 -12.10 30.61 -15.09
N VAL A 144 -13.13 31.29 -15.59
CA VAL A 144 -14.38 30.64 -16.00
C VAL A 144 -14.17 29.78 -17.25
N ALA A 145 -13.35 30.25 -18.19
CA ALA A 145 -13.00 29.48 -19.39
C ALA A 145 -12.24 28.19 -19.03
N VAL A 146 -11.19 28.29 -18.20
CA VAL A 146 -10.46 27.12 -17.67
C VAL A 146 -11.38 26.18 -16.91
N HIS A 147 -12.19 26.69 -15.99
CA HIS A 147 -13.13 25.86 -15.23
C HIS A 147 -14.10 25.13 -16.14
N THR A 148 -14.74 25.83 -17.09
CA THR A 148 -15.72 25.24 -18.02
C THR A 148 -15.09 24.08 -18.79
N VAL A 149 -13.96 24.34 -19.47
CA VAL A 149 -13.33 23.37 -20.36
C VAL A 149 -12.81 22.16 -19.59
N TYR A 150 -12.16 22.38 -18.44
CA TYR A 150 -11.65 21.28 -17.64
C TYR A 150 -12.78 20.47 -16.98
N GLN A 151 -13.84 21.12 -16.49
CA GLN A 151 -14.99 20.42 -15.89
C GLN A 151 -15.68 19.51 -16.91
N ASP A 152 -15.86 19.98 -18.15
CA ASP A 152 -16.42 19.17 -19.24
C ASP A 152 -15.57 17.90 -19.51
N LYS A 153 -14.23 18.02 -19.47
CA LYS A 153 -13.35 16.85 -19.60
C LYS A 153 -13.42 15.94 -18.37
N ILE A 154 -13.41 16.50 -17.17
CA ILE A 154 -13.50 15.75 -15.92
C ILE A 154 -14.80 14.94 -15.90
N ASP A 155 -15.94 15.54 -16.23
CA ASP A 155 -17.24 14.86 -16.26
C ASP A 155 -17.28 13.78 -17.35
N PHE A 156 -16.70 14.06 -18.52
CA PHE A 156 -16.55 13.07 -19.58
C PHE A 156 -15.74 11.85 -19.12
N PHE A 157 -14.60 12.07 -18.44
CA PHE A 157 -13.74 10.99 -17.97
C PHE A 157 -14.25 10.32 -16.68
N LYS A 158 -15.05 10.99 -15.85
CA LYS A 158 -15.76 10.39 -14.70
C LYS A 158 -16.94 9.53 -15.13
N SER A 159 -17.54 9.80 -16.29
CA SER A 159 -18.62 8.98 -16.83
C SER A 159 -18.19 7.57 -17.29
N ASN A 160 -16.87 7.29 -17.24
CA ASN A 160 -16.29 6.02 -17.65
C ASN A 160 -15.31 5.52 -16.57
N GLU A 161 -15.65 4.39 -15.95
CA GLU A 161 -14.93 3.79 -14.82
C GLU A 161 -13.42 3.53 -15.10
N PHE A 162 -13.03 3.45 -16.39
CA PHE A 162 -11.65 3.19 -16.81
C PHE A 162 -10.82 4.46 -17.07
N THR A 163 -11.40 5.65 -16.88
CA THR A 163 -10.72 6.92 -17.09
C THR A 163 -10.71 7.81 -15.85
N GLU A 164 -11.08 7.26 -14.69
CA GLU A 164 -11.06 7.95 -13.40
C GLU A 164 -9.67 8.56 -13.10
N ARG A 165 -8.59 7.83 -13.40
CA ARG A 165 -7.22 8.32 -13.26
C ARG A 165 -6.88 9.50 -14.18
N ILE A 166 -7.46 9.54 -15.39
CA ILE A 166 -7.32 10.67 -16.32
C ILE A 166 -8.11 11.88 -15.80
N ALA A 167 -9.29 11.64 -15.23
CA ALA A 167 -10.07 12.69 -14.59
C ALA A 167 -9.31 13.30 -13.40
N GLU A 168 -8.67 12.47 -12.58
CA GLU A 168 -7.80 12.94 -11.48
C GLU A 168 -6.63 13.80 -11.98
N GLN A 169 -5.94 13.39 -13.05
CA GLN A 169 -4.83 14.17 -13.63
C GLN A 169 -5.31 15.53 -14.18
N ILE A 170 -6.43 15.54 -14.90
CA ILE A 170 -7.01 16.78 -15.44
C ILE A 170 -7.50 17.70 -14.31
N GLU A 171 -8.07 17.15 -13.24
CA GLU A 171 -8.45 17.87 -12.04
C GLU A 171 -7.25 18.53 -11.34
N GLN A 172 -6.12 17.81 -11.24
CA GLN A 172 -4.88 18.36 -10.68
C GLN A 172 -4.35 19.52 -11.53
N GLN A 173 -4.26 19.34 -12.84
CA GLN A 173 -3.80 20.39 -13.75
C GLN A 173 -4.72 21.62 -13.71
N ARG A 174 -6.04 21.42 -13.64
CA ARG A 174 -7.03 22.49 -13.45
C ARG A 174 -6.73 23.29 -12.17
N THR A 175 -6.43 22.60 -11.08
CA THR A 175 -6.20 23.20 -9.76
C THR A 175 -4.96 24.08 -9.75
N VAL A 176 -3.83 23.56 -10.26
CA VAL A 176 -2.58 24.33 -10.34
C VAL A 176 -2.72 25.53 -11.29
N LEU A 177 -3.43 25.37 -12.41
CA LEU A 177 -3.68 26.45 -13.35
C LEU A 177 -4.58 27.56 -12.77
N GLN A 178 -5.61 27.19 -12.01
CA GLN A 178 -6.47 28.13 -11.29
C GLN A 178 -5.71 28.92 -10.21
N HIS A 179 -4.75 28.28 -9.54
CA HIS A 179 -3.86 28.95 -8.58
C HIS A 179 -3.05 30.06 -9.24
N HIS A 180 -2.43 29.78 -10.40
CA HIS A 180 -1.67 30.79 -11.15
C HIS A 180 -2.52 31.92 -11.72
N LEU A 181 -3.81 31.68 -11.95
CA LEU A 181 -4.76 32.73 -12.36
C LEU A 181 -5.17 33.66 -11.20
N HIS A 182 -4.97 33.22 -9.95
CA HIS A 182 -5.37 33.91 -8.72
C HIS A 182 -4.23 34.01 -7.67
N PRO A 183 -3.12 34.70 -7.97
CA PRO A 183 -1.99 34.81 -7.03
C PRO A 183 -2.30 35.57 -5.73
N ASP A 184 -3.37 36.39 -5.72
CA ASP A 184 -3.76 37.23 -4.57
C ASP A 184 -4.69 36.52 -3.57
N ILE A 185 -5.21 35.34 -3.91
CA ILE A 185 -5.96 34.51 -2.97
C ILE A 185 -4.90 33.81 -2.11
N SER A 186 -4.85 34.15 -0.82
CA SER A 186 -3.97 33.49 0.15
C SER A 186 -4.46 32.06 0.38
N TYR A 187 -4.02 31.13 -0.46
CA TYR A 187 -4.21 29.70 -0.22
C TYR A 187 -3.37 29.30 0.99
N SER A 188 -3.89 28.43 1.85
CA SER A 188 -3.08 27.76 2.86
C SER A 188 -2.01 26.97 2.11
N SER A 189 -0.78 27.47 1.99
CA SER A 189 0.28 26.72 1.31
C SER A 189 0.58 25.50 2.15
N LEU A 190 0.75 24.33 1.54
CA LEU A 190 1.33 23.21 2.27
C LEU A 190 2.64 23.63 2.92
N ARG A 191 3.47 24.46 2.27
CA ARG A 191 4.79 24.92 2.79
C ARG A 191 4.72 25.56 4.17
N ASP A 192 3.59 26.20 4.49
CA ASP A 192 3.33 26.87 5.75
C ASP A 192 2.92 25.89 6.86
N ALA A 193 2.69 24.61 6.53
CA ALA A 193 2.42 23.57 7.49
C ALA A 193 3.63 23.40 8.45
N PRO A 194 3.40 23.50 9.77
CA PRO A 194 4.45 23.26 10.76
C PRO A 194 5.03 21.85 10.63
N GLU A 195 6.30 21.69 10.97
CA GLU A 195 6.93 20.36 10.97
C GLU A 195 6.23 19.41 11.96
N GLY A 196 6.05 18.15 11.55
CA GLY A 196 5.33 17.14 12.34
C GLY A 196 3.81 17.32 12.39
N SER A 197 3.25 18.18 11.53
CA SER A 197 1.79 18.32 11.41
C SER A 197 1.16 17.14 10.67
N ILE A 198 -0.15 16.97 10.90
CA ILE A 198 -0.98 16.01 10.20
C ILE A 198 -1.73 16.75 9.10
N ILE A 199 -1.46 16.39 7.85
CA ILE A 199 -2.07 17.06 6.69
C ILE A 199 -3.46 16.49 6.48
N PHE A 200 -4.47 17.34 6.53
CA PHE A 200 -5.85 16.99 6.25
C PHE A 200 -6.29 17.66 4.95
N CYS A 201 -6.64 16.89 3.92
CA CYS A 201 -6.99 17.43 2.61
C CYS A 201 -8.06 16.59 1.90
N LYS A 202 -8.61 17.08 0.78
CA LYS A 202 -9.52 16.28 -0.05
C LYS A 202 -8.76 15.18 -0.78
N ASN A 203 -7.71 15.58 -1.49
CA ASN A 203 -6.75 14.73 -2.16
C ASN A 203 -5.40 15.46 -2.15
N LEU A 204 -4.30 14.72 -2.27
CA LEU A 204 -2.94 15.28 -2.28
C LEU A 204 -2.20 14.87 -3.57
N PRO A 205 -1.99 15.79 -4.52
CA PRO A 205 -1.22 15.55 -5.73
C PRO A 205 0.22 15.09 -5.43
N PRO A 206 0.82 14.22 -6.28
CA PRO A 206 2.21 13.75 -6.10
C PRO A 206 3.24 14.88 -5.92
N ALA A 207 3.10 15.95 -6.71
CA ALA A 207 4.00 17.10 -6.66
C ALA A 207 3.99 17.81 -5.30
N GLU A 208 2.83 17.82 -4.64
CA GLU A 208 2.66 18.45 -3.34
C GLU A 208 3.21 17.59 -2.19
N VAL A 209 3.06 16.26 -2.27
CA VAL A 209 3.69 15.31 -1.32
C VAL A 209 5.21 15.45 -1.36
N MET A 210 5.80 15.53 -2.55
CA MET A 210 7.25 15.62 -2.74
C MET A 210 7.82 16.98 -2.33
N SER A 211 7.03 18.06 -2.44
CA SER A 211 7.43 19.38 -1.91
C SER A 211 7.64 19.39 -0.38
N PHE A 212 7.15 18.34 0.29
CA PHE A 212 7.26 18.12 1.73
C PHE A 212 8.34 17.13 2.13
N VAL A 213 9.07 16.55 1.20
CA VAL A 213 10.24 15.72 1.49
C VAL A 213 11.45 16.63 1.71
N ASN A 214 12.11 16.48 2.86
CA ASN A 214 13.34 17.20 3.16
C ASN A 214 14.43 16.77 2.16
N LYS A 215 14.96 17.74 1.40
CA LYS A 215 15.93 17.52 0.32
C LYS A 215 17.24 16.88 0.76
N GLU A 216 17.66 17.10 2.01
CA GLU A 216 18.94 16.57 2.53
C GLU A 216 18.81 15.17 3.12
N THR A 217 17.62 14.79 3.59
CA THR A 217 17.40 13.56 4.37
C THR A 217 16.43 12.58 3.71
N GLY A 218 15.71 12.99 2.66
CA GLY A 218 14.70 12.17 2.00
C GLY A 218 13.46 11.90 2.86
N THR A 219 13.32 12.55 4.03
CA THR A 219 12.22 12.30 4.97
C THR A 219 11.08 13.33 4.82
N PRO A 220 9.81 12.92 4.90
CA PRO A 220 8.68 13.83 4.89
C PRO A 220 8.65 14.74 6.13
N ARG A 221 8.33 16.03 5.94
CA ARG A 221 8.18 17.05 7.00
C ARG A 221 6.86 16.94 7.78
N PHE A 222 5.94 16.08 7.35
CA PHE A 222 4.64 15.84 7.96
C PHE A 222 4.62 14.49 8.66
N ALA A 223 3.84 14.40 9.74
CA ALA A 223 3.73 13.19 10.54
C ALA A 223 2.66 12.22 10.01
N GLY A 224 1.68 12.69 9.24
CA GLY A 224 0.59 11.86 8.73
C GLY A 224 -0.25 12.55 7.64
N LEU A 225 -0.96 11.76 6.84
CA LEU A 225 -1.81 12.23 5.74
C LEU A 225 -3.23 11.69 5.88
N VAL A 226 -4.22 12.59 5.90
CA VAL A 226 -5.65 12.26 5.87
C VAL A 226 -6.29 12.86 4.62
N CYS A 227 -6.93 12.00 3.83
CA CYS A 227 -7.67 12.38 2.62
C CYS A 227 -9.17 12.08 2.78
N THR A 228 -10.03 12.83 2.09
CA THR A 228 -11.49 12.57 2.08
C THR A 228 -12.04 12.10 0.73
N GLU A 229 -11.31 12.36 -0.36
CA GLU A 229 -11.71 12.08 -1.75
C GLU A 229 -10.60 11.33 -2.51
N ALA A 230 -9.66 10.69 -1.82
CA ALA A 230 -8.59 9.91 -2.43
C ALA A 230 -8.96 8.42 -2.57
N SER A 231 -8.29 7.69 -3.45
CA SER A 231 -8.41 6.22 -3.50
C SER A 231 -7.29 5.54 -2.70
N LEU A 232 -7.56 4.36 -2.12
CA LEU A 232 -6.56 3.57 -1.38
C LEU A 232 -5.41 3.03 -2.26
N LYS A 233 -5.59 3.14 -3.57
CA LYS A 233 -4.62 2.83 -4.63
C LYS A 233 -4.11 4.09 -5.35
N GLY A 234 -4.56 5.26 -4.93
CA GLY A 234 -4.20 6.54 -5.54
C GLY A 234 -2.79 6.96 -5.14
N HIS A 235 -2.23 7.92 -5.89
CA HIS A 235 -0.83 8.32 -5.71
C HIS A 235 -0.53 8.80 -4.30
N ALA A 236 -1.45 9.52 -3.64
CA ALA A 236 -1.29 9.96 -2.26
C ALA A 236 -1.07 8.79 -1.29
N ALA A 237 -1.87 7.72 -1.43
CA ALA A 237 -1.80 6.54 -0.56
C ALA A 237 -0.55 5.70 -0.85
N ILE A 238 -0.16 5.57 -2.12
CA ILE A 238 1.06 4.86 -2.53
C ILE A 238 2.29 5.61 -2.03
N ILE A 239 2.38 6.91 -2.27
CA ILE A 239 3.54 7.72 -1.89
C ILE A 239 3.66 7.78 -0.36
N ALA A 240 2.56 7.99 0.38
CA ALA A 240 2.59 7.96 1.84
C ALA A 240 3.12 6.61 2.37
N LYS A 241 2.66 5.48 1.81
CA LYS A 241 3.17 4.15 2.18
C LYS A 241 4.66 3.95 1.84
N SER A 242 5.10 4.41 0.67
CA SER A 242 6.51 4.33 0.25
C SER A 242 7.43 5.20 1.11
N LEU A 243 6.95 6.37 1.55
CA LEU A 243 7.67 7.27 2.46
C LEU A 243 7.56 6.86 3.94
N GLY A 244 6.82 5.79 4.24
CA GLY A 244 6.58 5.34 5.60
C GLY A 244 5.82 6.38 6.43
N VAL A 245 4.79 7.02 5.89
CA VAL A 245 3.91 7.97 6.58
C VAL A 245 2.51 7.36 6.75
N PRO A 246 1.86 7.45 7.93
CA PRO A 246 0.50 6.96 8.11
C PRO A 246 -0.48 7.70 7.20
N PHE A 247 -1.34 6.91 6.56
CA PHE A 247 -2.36 7.38 5.65
C PHE A 247 -3.74 6.95 6.14
N ALA A 248 -4.70 7.88 6.13
CA ALA A 248 -6.11 7.59 6.35
C ALA A 248 -7.00 8.23 5.28
N LEU A 249 -8.00 7.48 4.83
CA LEU A 249 -9.11 7.91 3.98
C LEU A 249 -10.37 7.95 4.83
N VAL A 250 -10.97 9.13 4.98
CA VAL A 250 -12.10 9.34 5.88
C VAL A 250 -13.30 9.87 5.11
N ASP A 251 -14.49 9.31 5.35
CA ASP A 251 -15.71 9.80 4.71
C ASP A 251 -15.99 11.25 5.17
N PRO A 252 -16.09 12.23 4.26
CA PRO A 252 -16.39 13.61 4.63
C PRO A 252 -17.70 13.75 5.43
N LYS A 253 -18.66 12.82 5.28
CA LYS A 253 -19.91 12.81 6.05
C LYS A 253 -19.73 12.36 7.51
N SER A 254 -18.64 11.66 7.79
CA SER A 254 -18.32 11.15 9.14
C SER A 254 -17.56 12.17 10.00
N LEU A 255 -17.16 13.30 9.43
CA LEU A 255 -16.30 14.27 10.06
C LEU A 255 -17.06 15.50 10.56
N PRO A 256 -16.81 15.96 11.81
CA PRO A 256 -17.20 17.30 12.22
C PRO A 256 -16.38 18.35 11.44
N THR A 257 -16.75 19.64 11.52
CA THR A 257 -15.90 20.70 10.97
C THR A 257 -14.53 20.69 11.65
N ILE A 258 -13.49 20.37 10.90
CA ILE A 258 -12.10 20.31 11.39
C ILE A 258 -11.43 21.65 11.12
N ASN A 259 -10.77 22.20 12.14
CA ASN A 259 -9.94 23.41 12.03
C ASN A 259 -8.46 23.05 12.18
N SER A 260 -7.58 23.82 11.52
CA SER A 260 -6.14 23.73 11.77
C SER A 260 -5.83 23.99 13.25
N GLY A 261 -4.84 23.26 13.78
CA GLY A 261 -4.39 23.35 15.17
C GLY A 261 -5.05 22.35 16.13
N VAL A 262 -6.10 21.64 15.71
CA VAL A 262 -6.71 20.56 16.50
C VAL A 262 -5.72 19.41 16.63
N GLU A 263 -5.48 18.93 17.84
CA GLU A 263 -4.68 17.73 18.04
C GLU A 263 -5.42 16.51 17.52
N CYS A 264 -4.72 15.66 16.78
CA CYS A 264 -5.29 14.41 16.32
C CYS A 264 -4.27 13.29 16.30
N ILE A 265 -4.80 12.09 16.21
CA ILE A 265 -4.06 10.86 16.11
C ILE A 265 -4.58 10.11 14.89
N ILE A 266 -3.71 9.83 13.93
CA ILE A 266 -4.04 8.96 12.79
C ILE A 266 -3.69 7.52 13.18
N ASP A 267 -4.44 6.54 12.72
CA ASP A 267 -4.07 5.11 12.72
C ASP A 267 -4.17 4.56 11.29
N GLY A 268 -3.03 4.21 10.69
CA GLY A 268 -2.94 3.75 9.29
C GLY A 268 -2.94 2.22 9.08
N MET A 269 -3.30 1.41 10.09
CA MET A 269 -2.92 -0.01 10.14
C MET A 269 -3.45 -0.95 9.06
N SER A 270 -4.64 -0.72 8.51
CA SER A 270 -5.25 -1.61 7.51
C SER A 270 -6.52 -0.99 6.94
N GLY A 271 -6.78 -1.19 5.64
CA GLY A 271 -7.96 -0.61 4.98
C GLY A 271 -7.86 0.92 4.83
N PRO A 272 -8.96 1.68 5.02
CA PRO A 272 -8.94 3.13 4.89
C PRO A 272 -8.24 3.86 6.04
N GLY A 273 -7.76 3.18 7.09
CA GLY A 273 -7.21 3.87 8.27
C GLY A 273 -8.29 4.59 9.09
N SER A 274 -7.90 5.22 10.20
CA SER A 274 -8.81 5.96 11.08
C SER A 274 -8.15 7.19 11.69
N ILE A 275 -8.95 8.13 12.18
CA ILE A 275 -8.50 9.36 12.83
C ILE A 275 -9.25 9.55 14.15
N VAL A 276 -8.52 9.93 15.20
CA VAL A 276 -9.06 10.36 16.49
C VAL A 276 -8.77 11.84 16.65
N LEU A 277 -9.82 12.66 16.69
CA LEU A 277 -9.73 14.10 16.95
C LEU A 277 -9.77 14.37 18.45
N ASP A 278 -8.99 15.34 18.90
CA ASP A 278 -8.88 15.78 20.31
C ASP A 278 -8.77 14.59 21.29
N PRO A 279 -7.70 13.77 21.17
CA PRO A 279 -7.55 12.57 21.96
C PRO A 279 -7.46 12.91 23.45
N SER A 280 -7.99 12.06 24.33
CA SER A 280 -7.87 12.26 25.78
C SER A 280 -6.40 12.21 26.25
N GLU A 281 -6.08 12.91 27.35
CA GLU A 281 -4.71 12.84 27.95
C GLU A 281 -4.28 11.41 28.31
N ALA A 282 -5.22 10.53 28.64
CA ALA A 282 -4.95 9.11 28.87
C ALA A 282 -4.47 8.41 27.58
N LEU A 283 -5.16 8.65 26.46
CA LEU A 283 -4.78 8.13 25.14
C LEU A 283 -3.46 8.73 24.64
N LYS A 284 -3.23 10.04 24.86
CA LYS A 284 -1.94 10.70 24.55
C LYS A 284 -0.80 10.08 25.33
N ARG A 285 -1.00 9.81 26.63
CA ARG A 285 0.02 9.20 27.50
C ARG A 285 0.30 7.75 27.09
N GLU A 286 -0.75 6.99 26.77
CA GLU A 286 -0.62 5.62 26.26
C GLU A 286 0.20 5.59 24.96
N ILE A 287 -0.11 6.45 24.00
CA ILE A 287 0.60 6.53 22.71
C ILE A 287 2.01 7.08 22.87
N ARG A 288 2.25 8.06 23.75
CA ARG A 288 3.62 8.53 24.05
C ARG A 288 4.48 7.44 24.69
N MET A 289 3.91 6.62 25.58
CA MET A 289 4.64 5.50 26.17
C MET A 289 4.92 4.41 25.14
N GLN A 290 4.00 4.17 24.20
CA GLN A 290 4.24 3.32 23.03
C GLN A 290 5.36 3.91 22.15
N HIS A 291 5.28 5.20 21.79
CA HIS A 291 6.24 5.85 20.89
C HIS A 291 7.66 6.00 21.51
N PHE A 292 7.77 6.29 22.81
CA PHE A 292 9.07 6.36 23.50
C PHE A 292 9.74 4.97 23.64
N GLY A 293 8.95 3.91 23.85
CA GLY A 293 9.47 2.54 23.77
C GLY A 293 9.96 2.21 22.37
N LEU A 294 9.25 2.70 21.35
CA LEU A 294 9.54 2.42 19.94
C LEU A 294 10.73 3.15 19.36
N VAL A 295 11.01 4.40 19.72
CA VAL A 295 12.19 5.14 19.20
C VAL A 295 13.51 4.60 19.77
N GLN A 296 13.53 4.17 21.03
CA GLN A 296 14.69 3.45 21.58
C GLN A 296 14.82 2.04 20.99
N ASP A 297 13.69 1.38 20.73
CA ASP A 297 13.68 0.12 20.00
C ASP A 297 14.01 0.30 18.52
N GLU A 298 13.80 1.43 17.85
CA GLU A 298 14.03 1.59 16.40
C GLU A 298 15.51 1.51 16.02
N ASP A 299 16.39 2.18 16.77
CA ASP A 299 17.83 2.07 16.56
C ASP A 299 18.36 0.68 16.94
N LEU A 300 17.75 0.04 17.94
CA LEU A 300 18.07 -1.34 18.35
C LEU A 300 17.51 -2.37 17.36
N LEU A 301 16.32 -2.16 16.82
CA LEU A 301 15.62 -2.96 15.82
C LEU A 301 16.36 -2.86 14.50
N LYS A 302 16.75 -1.66 14.05
CA LYS A 302 17.62 -1.48 12.87
C LYS A 302 18.94 -2.23 13.06
N LYS A 303 19.61 -2.07 14.20
CA LYS A 303 20.86 -2.82 14.49
C LYS A 303 20.66 -4.33 14.53
N ARG A 304 19.55 -4.82 15.09
CA ARG A 304 19.24 -6.26 15.18
C ARG A 304 18.72 -6.84 13.87
N SER A 305 18.01 -6.06 13.08
CA SER A 305 17.45 -6.47 11.78
C SER A 305 18.50 -6.50 10.68
N GLN A 306 19.57 -5.69 10.82
CA GLN A 306 20.78 -5.70 10.00
C GLN A 306 21.75 -6.85 10.36
N SER A 307 21.38 -7.70 11.31
CA SER A 307 22.14 -8.91 11.61
C SER A 307 21.84 -9.98 10.57
N ASP A 308 22.90 -10.57 10.00
CA ASP A 308 22.81 -11.75 9.11
C ASP A 308 22.66 -13.07 9.91
N GLU A 309 22.43 -12.99 11.23
CA GLU A 309 22.20 -14.17 12.07
C GLU A 309 20.87 -14.86 11.71
N PRO A 310 20.85 -16.22 11.70
CA PRO A 310 19.63 -16.98 11.50
C PRO A 310 18.50 -16.50 12.43
N ILE A 311 17.31 -16.37 11.85
CA ILE A 311 16.12 -16.00 12.60
C ILE A 311 15.58 -17.26 13.23
N ARG A 312 15.58 -17.28 14.56
CA ARG A 312 15.16 -18.43 15.35
C ARG A 312 14.05 -18.03 16.30
N THR A 313 13.07 -18.92 16.45
CA THR A 313 12.02 -18.78 17.46
C THR A 313 12.62 -18.83 18.87
N LEU A 314 11.83 -18.46 19.89
CA LEU A 314 12.26 -18.45 21.30
C LEU A 314 12.74 -19.84 21.75
N ASN A 315 12.13 -20.90 21.22
CA ASN A 315 12.51 -22.28 21.47
C ASN A 315 13.49 -22.88 20.43
N GLY A 316 14.06 -22.05 19.56
CA GLY A 316 15.22 -22.38 18.72
C GLY A 316 14.93 -22.97 17.34
N GLU A 317 13.70 -22.91 16.83
CA GLU A 317 13.39 -23.35 15.46
C GLU A 317 13.79 -22.29 14.44
N ASP A 318 14.42 -22.70 13.34
CA ASP A 318 14.79 -21.79 12.24
C ASP A 318 13.53 -21.36 11.47
N VAL A 319 13.44 -20.06 11.19
CA VAL A 319 12.38 -19.44 10.38
C VAL A 319 13.03 -18.58 9.31
N SER A 320 12.63 -18.78 8.07
CA SER A 320 13.11 -18.00 6.95
C SER A 320 12.25 -16.76 6.70
N ILE A 321 12.88 -15.59 6.57
CA ILE A 321 12.20 -14.33 6.23
C ILE A 321 12.73 -13.76 4.92
N PHE A 322 11.82 -13.70 3.96
CA PHE A 322 11.98 -13.11 2.64
C PHE A 322 11.18 -11.81 2.53
N ALA A 323 11.46 -11.02 1.49
CA ALA A 323 10.68 -9.83 1.17
C ALA A 323 9.82 -9.99 -0.09
N ASN A 324 8.69 -9.28 -0.09
CA ASN A 324 7.87 -9.04 -1.28
C ASN A 324 8.52 -7.92 -2.09
N PHE A 325 8.65 -8.10 -3.39
CA PHE A 325 9.26 -7.13 -4.31
C PHE A 325 8.34 -6.93 -5.51
N GLY A 326 8.11 -5.68 -5.91
CA GLY A 326 7.27 -5.32 -7.04
C GLY A 326 7.93 -4.36 -8.02
N ALA A 327 8.98 -3.63 -7.63
CA ALA A 327 9.52 -2.57 -8.47
C ALA A 327 10.98 -2.21 -8.17
N SER A 328 11.68 -1.66 -9.18
CA SER A 328 13.08 -1.23 -9.06
C SER A 328 13.31 -0.23 -7.92
N LEU A 329 12.36 0.67 -7.64
CA LEU A 329 12.45 1.61 -6.51
C LEU A 329 12.58 0.92 -5.14
N GLU A 330 12.18 -0.35 -5.05
CA GLU A 330 12.25 -1.14 -3.82
C GLU A 330 13.62 -1.80 -3.63
N ALA A 331 14.56 -1.69 -4.58
CA ALA A 331 15.88 -2.32 -4.49
C ALA A 331 16.74 -1.74 -3.35
N ILE A 332 16.69 -0.41 -3.12
CA ILE A 332 17.40 0.23 -1.99
C ILE A 332 16.86 -0.29 -0.65
N PRO A 333 15.57 -0.17 -0.32
CA PRO A 333 15.05 -0.65 0.96
C PRO A 333 15.16 -2.18 1.10
N PHE A 334 15.16 -2.94 0.00
CA PHE A 334 15.44 -4.37 0.03
C PHE A 334 16.85 -4.68 0.56
N ARG A 335 17.88 -3.96 0.10
CA ARG A 335 19.26 -4.15 0.58
C ARG A 335 19.41 -3.83 2.06
N GLU A 336 18.68 -2.83 2.54
CA GLU A 336 18.68 -2.43 3.96
C GLU A 336 17.89 -3.38 4.86
N ALA A 337 17.03 -4.23 4.29
CA ALA A 337 16.19 -5.16 5.05
C ALA A 337 16.94 -6.45 5.50
N HIS A 338 18.12 -6.75 4.92
CA HIS A 338 18.94 -7.95 5.23
C HIS A 338 18.15 -9.27 5.24
N VAL A 339 17.23 -9.46 4.28
CA VAL A 339 16.40 -10.67 4.15
C VAL A 339 17.10 -11.75 3.33
N GLU A 340 16.62 -12.99 3.41
CA GLU A 340 17.20 -14.13 2.67
C GLU A 340 17.06 -14.04 1.15
N GLY A 341 16.14 -13.20 0.68
CA GLY A 341 15.87 -13.02 -0.74
C GLY A 341 14.48 -12.45 -0.98
N ILE A 342 14.04 -12.56 -2.22
CA ILE A 342 12.70 -12.21 -2.66
C ILE A 342 11.80 -13.46 -2.59
N GLY A 343 10.82 -13.45 -1.67
CA GLY A 343 9.89 -14.56 -1.47
C GLY A 343 8.65 -14.45 -2.36
N LEU A 344 8.38 -13.25 -2.85
CA LEU A 344 7.35 -12.96 -3.84
C LEU A 344 7.80 -11.78 -4.69
N TYR A 345 8.18 -12.04 -5.94
CA TYR A 345 8.33 -11.00 -6.95
C TYR A 345 7.00 -10.86 -7.73
N ARG A 346 6.38 -9.69 -7.67
CA ARG A 346 5.13 -9.34 -8.36
C ARG A 346 5.42 -8.79 -9.75
N SER A 347 5.29 -9.63 -10.78
CA SER A 347 5.64 -9.23 -12.14
C SER A 347 4.70 -8.18 -12.76
N GLU A 348 3.46 -8.11 -12.29
CA GLU A 348 2.49 -7.06 -12.67
C GLU A 348 2.89 -5.68 -12.15
N MET A 349 3.53 -5.59 -10.97
CA MET A 349 3.96 -4.30 -10.43
C MET A 349 5.19 -3.76 -11.16
N ALA A 350 6.07 -4.66 -11.62
CA ALA A 350 7.28 -4.30 -12.35
C ALA A 350 6.97 -3.70 -13.74
N GLU A 351 5.75 -3.91 -14.23
CA GLU A 351 5.25 -3.40 -15.51
C GLU A 351 4.34 -2.17 -15.32
N ASN A 352 3.51 -2.16 -14.26
CA ASN A 352 2.55 -1.09 -13.95
C ASN A 352 3.15 0.29 -13.63
N MET A 353 4.48 0.40 -13.48
CA MET A 353 5.14 1.71 -13.35
C MET A 353 5.36 2.42 -14.69
N ARG A 354 5.16 1.76 -15.84
CA ARG A 354 5.59 2.30 -17.14
C ARG A 354 4.52 2.90 -18.06
N SER A 355 3.21 2.86 -17.77
CA SER A 355 2.14 3.67 -18.44
C SER A 355 0.78 2.94 -18.44
N ASP A 356 -0.24 3.64 -18.93
CA ASP A 356 -1.49 3.12 -19.53
C ASP A 356 -1.29 2.08 -20.67
N SER A 357 -0.28 1.22 -20.63
CA SER A 357 -0.04 0.19 -21.64
C SER A 357 -0.19 -1.21 -21.06
N ALA A 358 -0.06 -2.21 -21.92
CA ALA A 358 -0.38 -3.60 -21.63
C ALA A 358 0.93 -4.42 -21.44
N PRO A 359 0.96 -5.44 -20.57
CA PRO A 359 2.16 -6.22 -20.25
C PRO A 359 2.89 -6.69 -21.49
N SER A 360 4.14 -6.28 -21.61
CA SER A 360 4.93 -6.55 -22.80
C SER A 360 4.90 -8.02 -23.19
N ILE A 361 4.60 -8.31 -24.45
CA ILE A 361 4.71 -9.66 -25.02
C ILE A 361 6.14 -9.96 -25.53
N SER A 362 7.12 -9.12 -25.17
CA SER A 362 8.52 -9.29 -25.56
C SER A 362 9.29 -10.05 -24.49
N GLU A 363 9.83 -11.21 -24.84
CA GLU A 363 10.71 -12.00 -23.96
C GLU A 363 11.96 -11.19 -23.55
N ASN A 364 12.55 -10.44 -24.50
CA ASN A 364 13.72 -9.59 -24.24
C ASN A 364 13.44 -8.46 -23.24
N HIS A 365 12.18 -8.02 -23.14
CA HIS A 365 11.77 -7.03 -22.16
C HIS A 365 11.75 -7.63 -20.75
N TRP A 366 11.08 -8.78 -20.59
CA TRP A 366 10.99 -9.46 -19.29
C TRP A 366 12.36 -9.89 -18.76
N ILE A 367 13.22 -10.46 -19.61
CA ILE A 367 14.55 -10.87 -19.17
C ILE A 367 15.38 -9.67 -18.70
N LYS A 368 15.24 -8.50 -19.35
CA LYS A 368 15.93 -7.28 -18.93
C LYS A 368 15.44 -6.82 -17.57
N ILE A 369 14.12 -6.74 -17.37
CA ILE A 369 13.53 -6.28 -16.11
C ILE A 369 13.90 -7.23 -14.95
N PHE A 370 13.70 -8.54 -15.12
CA PHE A 370 14.04 -9.49 -14.07
C PHE A 370 15.54 -9.47 -13.77
N ARG A 371 16.41 -9.48 -14.79
CA ARG A 371 17.86 -9.42 -14.58
C ARG A 371 18.28 -8.18 -13.80
N ASN A 372 17.82 -7.00 -14.23
CA ASN A 372 18.20 -5.74 -13.62
C ASN A 372 17.74 -5.68 -12.16
N ASN A 373 16.46 -5.95 -11.90
CA ASN A 373 15.91 -5.87 -10.55
C ASN A 373 16.59 -6.85 -9.58
N LEU A 374 16.89 -8.09 -10.03
CA LEU A 374 17.59 -9.07 -9.19
C LEU A 374 19.05 -8.68 -8.89
N LYS A 375 19.71 -7.99 -9.83
CA LYS A 375 21.09 -7.48 -9.62
C LYS A 375 21.11 -6.24 -8.76
N GLU A 376 20.20 -5.30 -8.99
CA GLU A 376 20.07 -4.08 -8.19
C GLU A 376 19.75 -4.40 -6.72
N CYS A 377 19.01 -5.48 -6.45
CA CYS A 377 18.79 -5.94 -5.08
C CYS A 377 20.06 -6.50 -4.40
N SER A 378 21.13 -6.76 -5.14
CA SER A 378 22.41 -7.19 -4.57
C SER A 378 23.20 -5.99 -4.05
N PRO A 379 23.86 -6.10 -2.87
CA PRO A 379 24.76 -5.06 -2.35
C PRO A 379 25.86 -4.63 -3.31
N ASP A 380 26.38 -5.56 -4.12
CA ASP A 380 27.45 -5.31 -5.10
C ASP A 380 26.93 -4.92 -6.49
N GLY A 381 25.63 -5.07 -6.77
CA GLY A 381 25.05 -4.87 -8.09
C GLY A 381 25.48 -5.90 -9.14
N GLU A 382 26.27 -6.91 -8.77
CA GLU A 382 26.86 -7.88 -9.70
C GLU A 382 26.20 -9.25 -9.60
N GLN A 383 25.83 -9.67 -8.39
CA GLN A 383 25.21 -10.97 -8.12
C GLN A 383 23.69 -10.94 -8.24
N PHE A 384 23.10 -12.12 -8.45
CA PHE A 384 21.65 -12.29 -8.39
C PHE A 384 21.23 -12.66 -6.97
N VAL A 385 20.26 -11.94 -6.43
CA VAL A 385 19.58 -12.34 -5.19
C VAL A 385 18.67 -13.56 -5.45
N SER A 386 18.44 -14.38 -4.42
CA SER A 386 17.45 -15.45 -4.54
C SER A 386 16.06 -14.86 -4.70
N ALA A 387 15.26 -15.41 -5.63
CA ALA A 387 13.95 -14.87 -5.95
C ALA A 387 12.93 -15.94 -6.34
N CYS A 388 11.72 -15.81 -5.80
CA CYS A 388 10.54 -16.51 -6.25
C CYS A 388 9.69 -15.57 -7.12
N ILE A 389 9.75 -15.75 -8.44
CA ILE A 389 9.05 -14.92 -9.41
C ILE A 389 7.65 -15.47 -9.68
N ARG A 390 6.63 -14.66 -9.36
CA ARG A 390 5.25 -14.94 -9.73
C ARG A 390 5.01 -14.46 -11.15
N THR A 391 4.53 -15.36 -12.01
CA THR A 391 4.10 -14.96 -13.36
C THR A 391 2.93 -13.98 -13.27
N LEU A 392 2.62 -13.35 -14.39
CA LEU A 392 1.66 -12.27 -14.45
C LEU A 392 0.31 -12.69 -13.85
N ASP A 393 -0.22 -11.84 -12.97
CA ASP A 393 -1.52 -12.00 -12.34
C ASP A 393 -2.40 -10.81 -12.75
N ILE A 394 -3.27 -11.02 -13.76
CA ILE A 394 -4.23 -10.02 -14.26
C ILE A 394 -5.60 -10.16 -13.59
N SER A 395 -5.67 -10.76 -12.39
CA SER A 395 -6.95 -10.91 -11.68
C SER A 395 -7.54 -9.56 -11.24
N GLY A 396 -8.86 -9.42 -11.38
CA GLY A 396 -9.62 -8.25 -10.91
C GLY A 396 -9.27 -6.95 -11.65
N ASP A 397 -9.01 -5.88 -10.89
CA ASP A 397 -8.74 -4.53 -11.40
C ASP A 397 -7.29 -4.29 -11.83
N LYS A 398 -6.39 -5.28 -11.64
CA LYS A 398 -5.00 -5.28 -12.15
C LYS A 398 -4.93 -5.26 -13.69
N ALA A 399 -6.10 -5.33 -14.32
CA ALA A 399 -6.34 -5.30 -15.74
C ALA A 399 -6.13 -3.92 -16.40
N GLY A 400 -6.15 -2.77 -15.73
CA GLY A 400 -5.96 -1.48 -16.44
C GLY A 400 -6.76 -1.37 -17.77
N LYS A 401 -6.09 -1.12 -18.92
CA LYS A 401 -6.71 -1.11 -20.27
C LYS A 401 -7.26 -2.47 -20.75
N PHE A 402 -6.95 -3.59 -20.10
CA PHE A 402 -7.56 -4.89 -20.39
C PHE A 402 -9.04 -4.91 -20.06
N SER A 403 -9.54 -4.01 -19.22
CA SER A 403 -10.94 -4.04 -18.81
C SER A 403 -11.95 -4.08 -19.97
N LYS A 404 -11.62 -3.41 -21.09
CA LYS A 404 -12.44 -3.33 -22.32
C LYS A 404 -12.41 -4.59 -23.20
N LYS A 405 -11.49 -5.52 -22.94
CA LYS A 405 -11.36 -6.78 -23.67
C LYS A 405 -12.35 -7.81 -23.16
N THR A 406 -12.79 -8.71 -24.03
CA THR A 406 -13.63 -9.84 -23.59
C THR A 406 -12.84 -10.76 -22.65
N PRO A 407 -13.51 -11.54 -21.79
CA PRO A 407 -12.84 -12.53 -20.94
C PRO A 407 -11.90 -13.46 -21.72
N GLU A 408 -12.28 -13.87 -22.94
CA GLU A 408 -11.46 -14.73 -23.80
C GLU A 408 -10.19 -14.01 -24.28
N GLU A 409 -10.31 -12.75 -24.70
CA GLU A 409 -9.17 -11.94 -25.14
C GLU A 409 -8.18 -11.69 -23.98
N LYS A 410 -8.69 -11.48 -22.76
CA LYS A 410 -7.85 -11.36 -21.55
C LYS A 410 -7.08 -12.64 -21.29
N ALA A 411 -7.78 -13.78 -21.28
CA ALA A 411 -7.17 -15.09 -21.04
C ALA A 411 -6.11 -15.44 -22.10
N GLN A 412 -6.38 -15.17 -23.37
CA GLN A 412 -5.41 -15.39 -24.46
C GLN A 412 -4.16 -14.52 -24.29
N TYR A 413 -4.35 -13.26 -23.89
CA TYR A 413 -3.23 -12.35 -23.67
C TYR A 413 -2.39 -12.75 -22.45
N GLU A 414 -3.06 -13.07 -21.34
CA GLU A 414 -2.41 -13.55 -20.11
C GLU A 414 -1.60 -14.83 -20.39
N ALA A 415 -2.17 -15.79 -21.14
CA ALA A 415 -1.44 -16.98 -21.56
C ALA A 415 -0.21 -16.65 -22.41
N LYS A 416 -0.33 -15.68 -23.33
CA LYS A 416 0.79 -15.23 -24.16
C LYS A 416 1.90 -14.57 -23.33
N VAL A 417 1.56 -13.68 -22.40
CA VAL A 417 2.55 -13.03 -21.54
C VAL A 417 3.18 -14.01 -20.57
N THR A 418 2.38 -14.91 -19.99
CA THR A 418 2.90 -15.98 -19.13
C THR A 418 3.91 -16.84 -19.88
N ARG A 419 3.62 -17.23 -21.13
CA ARG A 419 4.57 -17.96 -21.98
C ARG A 419 5.86 -17.18 -22.23
N THR A 420 5.79 -15.88 -22.51
CA THR A 420 6.98 -15.05 -22.74
C THR A 420 7.79 -14.82 -21.46
N GLN A 421 7.14 -14.67 -20.31
CA GLN A 421 7.78 -14.60 -18.99
C GLN A 421 8.49 -15.91 -18.65
N MET A 422 7.84 -17.06 -18.80
CA MET A 422 8.47 -18.37 -18.62
C MET A 422 9.72 -18.50 -19.50
N GLY A 423 9.63 -18.01 -20.74
CA GLY A 423 10.76 -17.97 -21.65
C GLY A 423 11.94 -17.14 -21.17
N ALA A 424 11.66 -15.92 -20.70
CA ALA A 424 12.66 -15.04 -20.11
C ALA A 424 13.29 -15.65 -18.84
N LEU A 425 12.47 -16.31 -18.01
CA LEU A 425 12.90 -16.94 -16.76
C LEU A 425 13.78 -18.16 -17.00
N LEU A 426 13.52 -18.96 -18.04
CA LEU A 426 14.42 -20.06 -18.44
C LEU A 426 15.81 -19.55 -18.85
N ARG A 427 15.86 -18.48 -19.66
CA ARG A 427 17.13 -17.86 -20.05
C ARG A 427 17.85 -17.25 -18.85
N LEU A 428 17.12 -16.59 -17.96
CA LEU A 428 17.68 -16.02 -16.74
C LEU A 428 18.22 -17.12 -15.82
N ASN A 429 17.50 -18.23 -15.66
CA ASN A 429 17.96 -19.39 -14.90
C ASN A 429 19.26 -19.95 -15.48
N GLN A 430 19.35 -20.08 -16.81
CA GLN A 430 20.58 -20.51 -17.48
C GLN A 430 21.74 -19.56 -17.20
N GLU A 431 21.54 -18.24 -17.31
CA GLU A 431 22.58 -17.23 -16.98
C GLU A 431 23.02 -17.33 -15.52
N MET A 432 22.08 -17.58 -14.60
CA MET A 432 22.37 -17.80 -13.19
C MET A 432 23.16 -19.10 -12.98
N GLU A 433 22.83 -20.19 -13.66
CA GLU A 433 23.59 -21.45 -13.62
C GLU A 433 25.01 -21.28 -14.16
N GLU A 434 25.18 -20.63 -15.31
CA GLU A 434 26.48 -20.38 -15.95
C GLU A 434 27.38 -19.48 -15.11
N SER A 435 26.80 -18.59 -14.29
CA SER A 435 27.52 -17.74 -13.35
C SER A 435 27.75 -18.37 -11.96
N GLY A 436 27.43 -19.66 -11.78
CA GLY A 436 27.62 -20.38 -10.51
C GLY A 436 26.58 -20.03 -9.44
N GLN A 437 25.46 -19.42 -9.83
CA GLN A 437 24.36 -18.97 -8.98
C GLN A 437 23.06 -19.76 -9.23
N GLY A 438 23.17 -20.98 -9.77
CA GLY A 438 22.04 -21.88 -10.02
C GLY A 438 21.25 -22.20 -8.74
N GLY A 439 19.96 -22.50 -8.90
CA GLY A 439 19.05 -22.85 -7.80
C GLY A 439 18.51 -21.66 -7.00
N LYS A 440 18.95 -20.44 -7.29
CA LYS A 440 18.44 -19.20 -6.64
C LYS A 440 17.09 -18.71 -7.20
N LEU A 441 16.67 -19.18 -8.38
CA LEU A 441 15.43 -18.77 -9.04
C LEU A 441 14.32 -19.82 -8.86
N LYS A 442 13.17 -19.38 -8.36
CA LYS A 442 11.93 -20.13 -8.30
C LYS A 442 10.87 -19.45 -9.14
N VAL A 443 10.00 -20.21 -9.79
CA VAL A 443 8.90 -19.67 -10.61
C VAL A 443 7.58 -20.20 -10.08
N MET A 444 6.64 -19.29 -9.85
CA MET A 444 5.34 -19.58 -9.24
C MET A 444 4.19 -19.12 -10.13
N ILE A 445 3.17 -19.96 -10.27
CA ILE A 445 1.97 -19.63 -11.03
C ILE A 445 0.83 -19.19 -10.09
N PRO A 446 0.24 -18.00 -10.30
CA PRO A 446 -0.92 -17.51 -9.54
C PRO A 446 -2.23 -18.17 -10.00
N MET A 447 -3.28 -18.02 -9.20
CA MET A 447 -4.69 -18.30 -9.54
C MET A 447 -4.98 -19.73 -10.06
N ILE A 448 -4.18 -20.72 -9.67
CA ILE A 448 -4.42 -22.12 -10.02
C ILE A 448 -5.59 -22.68 -9.20
N ALA A 449 -6.63 -23.16 -9.89
CA ALA A 449 -7.85 -23.74 -9.29
C ALA A 449 -8.00 -25.25 -9.51
N SER A 450 -7.21 -25.83 -10.42
CA SER A 450 -7.26 -27.26 -10.75
C SER A 450 -5.87 -27.87 -11.01
N ILE A 451 -5.80 -29.20 -10.89
CA ILE A 451 -4.59 -29.97 -11.21
C ILE A 451 -4.24 -29.85 -12.69
N ASP A 452 -5.24 -29.95 -13.57
CA ASP A 452 -5.06 -29.85 -15.02
C ASP A 452 -4.45 -28.50 -15.43
N GLN A 453 -4.82 -27.40 -14.77
CA GLN A 453 -4.21 -26.09 -15.01
C GLN A 453 -2.73 -26.09 -14.64
N MET A 454 -2.37 -26.67 -13.49
CA MET A 454 -0.97 -26.76 -13.06
C MET A 454 -0.14 -27.64 -14.00
N GLU A 455 -0.69 -28.79 -14.40
CA GLU A 455 -0.04 -29.72 -15.33
C GLU A 455 0.17 -29.08 -16.71
N ALA A 456 -0.82 -28.33 -17.21
CA ALA A 456 -0.69 -27.59 -18.47
C ALA A 456 0.43 -26.54 -18.40
N MET A 457 0.56 -25.82 -17.27
CA MET A 457 1.63 -24.84 -17.08
C MET A 457 3.02 -25.48 -17.00
N GLN A 458 3.14 -26.63 -16.32
CA GLN A 458 4.40 -27.38 -16.29
C GLN A 458 4.75 -27.93 -17.68
N ALA A 459 3.79 -28.49 -18.41
CA ALA A 459 4.01 -28.98 -19.77
C ALA A 459 4.48 -27.86 -20.71
N GLN A 460 3.92 -26.65 -20.57
CA GLN A 460 4.34 -25.48 -21.32
C GLN A 460 5.78 -25.06 -20.98
N MET A 461 6.17 -25.10 -19.70
CA MET A 461 7.54 -24.83 -19.27
C MET A 461 8.52 -25.87 -19.84
N ASP A 462 8.15 -27.16 -19.82
CA ASP A 462 8.97 -28.25 -20.35
C ASP A 462 9.16 -28.16 -21.87
N GLU A 463 8.10 -27.81 -22.61
CA GLU A 463 8.16 -27.56 -24.05
C GLU A 463 9.14 -26.42 -24.36
N LEU A 464 8.99 -25.29 -23.68
CA LEU A 464 9.87 -24.12 -23.83
C LEU A 464 11.33 -24.41 -23.48
N ALA A 465 11.59 -25.27 -22.49
CA ALA A 465 12.93 -25.69 -22.11
C ALA A 465 13.55 -26.58 -23.20
N ALA A 466 12.77 -27.53 -23.73
CA ALA A 466 13.19 -28.42 -24.81
C ALA A 466 13.48 -27.66 -26.12
N GLU A 467 12.64 -26.70 -26.50
CA GLU A 467 12.85 -25.82 -27.66
C GLU A 467 14.18 -25.06 -27.59
N ARG A 468 14.63 -24.71 -26.38
CA ARG A 468 15.86 -23.94 -26.14
C ARG A 468 17.08 -24.80 -25.81
N GLY A 469 16.90 -26.10 -25.55
CA GLY A 469 17.99 -26.98 -25.12
C GLY A 469 18.55 -26.64 -23.73
N VAL A 470 17.71 -26.14 -22.82
CA VAL A 470 18.09 -25.77 -21.44
C VAL A 470 17.33 -26.65 -20.43
N PRO A 471 17.81 -26.79 -19.18
CA PRO A 471 17.06 -27.47 -18.13
C PRO A 471 15.69 -26.81 -17.87
N THR A 472 14.67 -27.63 -17.63
CA THR A 472 13.35 -27.13 -17.23
C THR A 472 13.34 -26.65 -15.78
N ILE A 473 12.43 -25.73 -15.46
CA ILE A 473 12.17 -25.29 -14.09
C ILE A 473 10.91 -26.01 -13.60
N LYS A 474 11.02 -26.75 -12.48
CA LYS A 474 9.84 -27.29 -11.82
C LYS A 474 9.08 -26.16 -11.13
N LEU A 475 7.83 -25.95 -11.54
CA LEU A 475 7.02 -24.81 -11.11
C LEU A 475 6.46 -25.01 -9.70
N GLY A 476 6.37 -23.91 -8.95
CA GLY A 476 5.53 -23.79 -7.76
C GLY A 476 4.17 -23.19 -8.09
N CYS A 477 3.29 -23.15 -7.09
CA CYS A 477 1.98 -22.49 -7.22
C CYS A 477 1.68 -21.57 -6.05
N MET A 478 0.85 -20.56 -6.30
CA MET A 478 0.28 -19.74 -5.26
C MET A 478 -0.99 -20.43 -4.71
N GLY A 479 -1.00 -20.78 -3.43
CA GLY A 479 -2.14 -21.37 -2.74
C GLY A 479 -3.13 -20.29 -2.32
N GLU A 480 -3.90 -19.77 -3.26
CA GLU A 480 -4.82 -18.64 -3.05
C GLU A 480 -6.27 -18.89 -3.49
N VAL A 481 -6.52 -19.95 -4.28
CA VAL A 481 -7.86 -20.30 -4.72
C VAL A 481 -8.43 -21.40 -3.82
N PRO A 482 -9.57 -21.18 -3.11
CA PRO A 482 -10.13 -22.15 -2.16
C PRO A 482 -10.32 -23.54 -2.75
N ALA A 483 -10.78 -23.63 -4.00
CA ALA A 483 -11.05 -24.89 -4.70
C ALA A 483 -9.81 -25.78 -4.92
N LEU A 484 -8.60 -25.24 -4.78
CA LEU A 484 -7.35 -26.00 -4.86
C LEU A 484 -7.10 -26.83 -3.58
N PHE A 485 -7.54 -26.32 -2.42
CA PHE A 485 -7.22 -26.91 -1.11
C PHE A 485 -7.86 -28.30 -0.90
N ASP A 486 -8.92 -28.62 -1.63
CA ASP A 486 -9.57 -29.94 -1.60
C ASP A 486 -8.91 -30.95 -2.55
N LYS A 487 -7.88 -30.54 -3.30
CA LYS A 487 -7.19 -31.36 -4.32
C LYS A 487 -5.68 -31.48 -4.08
N LEU A 488 -5.19 -31.03 -2.92
CA LEU A 488 -3.77 -30.97 -2.60
C LEU A 488 -3.10 -32.35 -2.65
N ASP A 489 -3.82 -33.40 -2.27
CA ASP A 489 -3.41 -34.81 -2.35
C ASP A 489 -3.00 -35.25 -3.77
N ARG A 490 -3.45 -34.55 -4.82
CA ARG A 490 -3.10 -34.84 -6.22
C ARG A 490 -2.20 -33.79 -6.88
N LEU A 491 -1.95 -32.66 -6.21
CA LEU A 491 -1.10 -31.60 -6.71
C LEU A 491 0.39 -32.00 -6.73
N ASN A 492 1.08 -31.71 -7.83
CA ASN A 492 2.53 -31.95 -8.00
C ASN A 492 3.21 -30.62 -8.36
N VAL A 493 3.89 -30.03 -7.38
CA VAL A 493 4.56 -28.72 -7.51
C VAL A 493 5.91 -28.77 -6.80
N ALA A 494 6.83 -27.87 -7.15
CA ALA A 494 8.13 -27.75 -6.49
C ALA A 494 8.03 -27.12 -5.09
N PHE A 495 7.06 -26.23 -4.89
CA PHE A 495 6.77 -25.53 -3.63
C PHE A 495 5.38 -24.90 -3.72
N MET A 496 4.84 -24.44 -2.59
CA MET A 496 3.63 -23.64 -2.51
C MET A 496 3.87 -22.38 -1.67
N SER A 497 3.42 -21.23 -2.17
CA SER A 497 3.33 -20.00 -1.37
C SER A 497 1.86 -19.64 -1.19
N ILE A 498 1.41 -19.53 0.05
CA ILE A 498 0.03 -19.18 0.37
C ILE A 498 -0.15 -17.68 0.16
N GLY A 499 -1.02 -17.30 -0.77
CA GLY A 499 -1.46 -15.92 -0.98
C GLY A 499 -2.57 -15.58 0.00
N SER A 500 -2.23 -15.17 1.22
CA SER A 500 -3.21 -15.05 2.31
C SER A 500 -4.37 -14.11 1.96
N ASN A 501 -4.10 -12.99 1.28
CA ASN A 501 -5.12 -11.99 0.97
C ASN A 501 -6.20 -12.56 0.04
N ASP A 502 -5.80 -13.09 -1.12
CA ASP A 502 -6.74 -13.65 -2.10
C ASP A 502 -7.41 -14.94 -1.57
N LEU A 503 -6.72 -15.73 -0.75
CA LEU A 503 -7.31 -16.87 -0.05
C LEU A 503 -8.44 -16.46 0.91
N ILE A 504 -8.21 -15.44 1.74
CA ILE A 504 -9.20 -14.92 2.70
C ILE A 504 -10.38 -14.32 1.92
N HIS A 505 -10.10 -13.54 0.88
CA HIS A 505 -11.15 -12.97 0.02
C HIS A 505 -12.01 -14.06 -0.64
N GLY A 506 -11.37 -15.11 -1.17
CA GLY A 506 -12.05 -16.23 -1.81
C GLY A 506 -12.87 -17.08 -0.82
N LEU A 507 -12.37 -17.32 0.39
CA LEU A 507 -13.06 -18.13 1.41
C LEU A 507 -14.23 -17.41 2.06
N LEU A 508 -14.09 -16.10 2.30
CA LEU A 508 -15.08 -15.30 3.02
C LEU A 508 -16.00 -14.49 2.10
N GLU A 509 -15.84 -14.64 0.79
CA GLU A 509 -16.55 -13.88 -0.25
C GLU A 509 -16.49 -12.36 0.00
N THR A 510 -15.31 -11.89 0.42
CA THR A 510 -15.11 -10.48 0.73
C THR A 510 -14.53 -9.75 -0.45
N ASP A 511 -15.23 -8.70 -0.89
CA ASP A 511 -14.72 -7.82 -1.92
C ASP A 511 -13.71 -6.85 -1.32
N ARG A 512 -12.52 -6.76 -1.91
CA ARG A 512 -11.46 -5.81 -1.52
C ARG A 512 -11.76 -4.36 -1.90
N TYR A 513 -12.78 -4.11 -2.74
CA TYR A 513 -13.08 -2.80 -3.31
C TYR A 513 -14.27 -2.08 -2.70
N HIS A 514 -15.18 -2.81 -2.04
CA HIS A 514 -16.30 -2.18 -1.35
C HIS A 514 -15.95 -1.92 0.12
N ALA A 515 -15.98 -0.66 0.54
CA ALA A 515 -15.72 -0.29 1.94
C ALA A 515 -16.68 -0.97 2.94
N SER A 516 -17.83 -1.46 2.48
CA SER A 516 -18.76 -2.26 3.28
C SER A 516 -18.35 -3.74 3.43
N SER A 517 -17.58 -4.31 2.49
CA SER A 517 -17.12 -5.70 2.51
C SER A 517 -15.75 -5.89 3.18
N SER A 518 -14.95 -4.83 3.31
CA SER A 518 -13.71 -4.86 4.10
C SER A 518 -13.97 -5.19 5.59
N MET A 519 -15.18 -4.89 6.09
CA MET A 519 -15.62 -5.30 7.43
C MET A 519 -15.63 -6.82 7.65
N ASN A 520 -15.67 -7.62 6.58
CA ASN A 520 -15.72 -9.08 6.66
C ASN A 520 -14.36 -9.77 6.45
N TYR A 521 -13.30 -9.02 6.10
CA TYR A 521 -11.96 -9.58 6.02
C TYR A 521 -11.50 -10.02 7.41
N ASP A 522 -11.19 -11.31 7.59
CA ASP A 522 -10.84 -11.91 8.87
C ASP A 522 -9.79 -13.02 8.70
N PRO A 523 -8.49 -12.72 8.92
CA PRO A 523 -7.41 -13.71 8.92
C PRO A 523 -7.54 -14.78 10.02
N THR A 524 -8.35 -14.53 11.05
CA THR A 524 -8.57 -15.46 12.16
C THR A 524 -9.70 -16.44 11.89
N ASP A 525 -10.44 -16.30 10.78
CA ASP A 525 -11.60 -17.15 10.52
C ASP A 525 -11.21 -18.64 10.47
N PRO A 526 -11.97 -19.54 11.12
CA PRO A 526 -11.67 -20.97 11.11
C PRO A 526 -11.51 -21.58 9.72
N SER A 527 -12.19 -21.05 8.71
CA SER A 527 -12.08 -21.52 7.32
C SER A 527 -10.69 -21.22 6.74
N VAL A 528 -10.14 -20.05 7.07
CA VAL A 528 -8.79 -19.61 6.69
C VAL A 528 -7.76 -20.48 7.40
N LEU A 529 -7.89 -20.65 8.72
CA LEU A 529 -6.97 -21.46 9.51
C LEU A 529 -6.95 -22.93 9.06
N LYS A 530 -8.12 -23.51 8.74
CA LYS A 530 -8.21 -24.87 8.17
C LYS A 530 -7.52 -24.96 6.80
N ALA A 531 -7.57 -23.91 5.98
CA ALA A 531 -6.86 -23.89 4.72
C ALA A 531 -5.33 -23.88 4.95
N LEU A 532 -4.83 -23.09 5.91
CA LEU A 532 -3.42 -23.10 6.30
C LEU A 532 -2.97 -24.48 6.78
N GLU A 533 -3.76 -25.10 7.67
CA GLU A 533 -3.52 -26.46 8.18
C GLU A 533 -3.43 -27.50 7.05
N LYS A 534 -4.39 -27.46 6.10
CA LYS A 534 -4.38 -28.33 4.91
C LYS A 534 -3.11 -28.14 4.08
N ALA A 535 -2.68 -26.90 3.83
CA ALA A 535 -1.48 -26.62 3.05
C ALA A 535 -0.21 -27.11 3.76
N VAL A 536 -0.09 -26.89 5.07
CA VAL A 536 1.05 -27.38 5.86
C VAL A 536 1.07 -28.91 5.89
N GLN A 537 -0.09 -29.56 6.07
CA GLN A 537 -0.17 -31.02 6.04
C GLN A 537 0.23 -31.58 4.67
N PHE A 538 -0.23 -30.95 3.58
CA PHE A 538 0.21 -31.28 2.22
C PHE A 538 1.73 -31.15 2.05
N GLY A 539 2.33 -30.08 2.58
CA GLY A 539 3.77 -29.89 2.58
C GLY A 539 4.52 -31.03 3.28
N LYS A 540 4.03 -31.44 4.45
CA LYS A 540 4.60 -32.56 5.23
C LYS A 540 4.44 -33.90 4.50
N ASP A 541 3.26 -34.18 3.96
CA ASP A 541 2.95 -35.47 3.34
C ASP A 541 3.70 -35.70 2.02
N LYS A 542 4.01 -34.62 1.29
CA LYS A 542 4.62 -34.68 -0.04
C LYS A 542 6.04 -34.11 -0.13
N ASP A 543 6.61 -33.68 0.98
CA ASP A 543 7.91 -33.00 1.02
C ASP A 543 7.92 -31.75 0.11
N VAL A 544 6.83 -30.98 0.15
CA VAL A 544 6.66 -29.74 -0.61
C VAL A 544 6.90 -28.55 0.32
N PRO A 545 7.91 -27.69 0.07
CA PRO A 545 8.13 -26.48 0.85
C PRO A 545 6.90 -25.55 0.83
N ILE A 546 6.45 -25.14 2.02
CA ILE A 546 5.32 -24.23 2.21
C ILE A 546 5.82 -22.90 2.74
N SER A 547 5.38 -21.83 2.09
CA SER A 547 5.61 -20.44 2.50
C SER A 547 4.29 -19.68 2.54
N ILE A 548 4.30 -18.48 3.12
CA ILE A 548 3.14 -17.58 3.12
C ILE A 548 3.57 -16.16 2.78
N CYS A 549 2.73 -15.47 2.03
CA CYS A 549 2.87 -14.08 1.65
C CYS A 549 1.53 -13.33 1.89
N GLY A 550 1.55 -12.01 1.76
CA GLY A 550 0.41 -11.15 2.04
C GLY A 550 0.39 -10.65 3.50
N ASP A 551 -0.78 -10.27 3.97
CA ASP A 551 -0.92 -9.53 5.22
C ASP A 551 -0.60 -10.42 6.42
N MET A 552 -0.94 -11.71 6.38
CA MET A 552 -0.59 -12.66 7.46
C MET A 552 0.92 -12.84 7.65
N ALA A 553 1.72 -12.60 6.60
CA ALA A 553 3.18 -12.66 6.66
C ALA A 553 3.82 -11.30 7.00
N SER A 554 3.07 -10.20 6.84
CA SER A 554 3.57 -8.83 6.94
C SER A 554 3.12 -8.12 8.23
N GLU A 555 2.00 -8.54 8.81
CA GLU A 555 1.43 -7.95 10.02
C GLU A 555 1.85 -8.73 11.27
N PRO A 556 2.60 -8.09 12.22
CA PRO A 556 3.07 -8.71 13.46
C PRO A 556 2.00 -9.49 14.23
N ARG A 557 0.76 -8.99 14.20
CA ARG A 557 -0.41 -9.55 14.88
C ARG A 557 -0.67 -11.01 14.49
N TYR A 558 -0.40 -11.38 13.24
CA TYR A 558 -0.76 -12.70 12.69
C TYR A 558 0.44 -13.65 12.58
N LEU A 559 1.66 -13.20 12.89
CA LEU A 559 2.85 -14.03 12.77
C LEU A 559 2.79 -15.27 13.68
N ALA A 560 2.30 -15.11 14.91
CA ALA A 560 2.10 -16.25 15.82
C ALA A 560 1.09 -17.27 15.24
N LEU A 561 0.05 -16.82 14.55
CA LEU A 561 -0.89 -17.73 13.88
C LEU A 561 -0.23 -18.48 12.71
N ALA A 562 0.55 -17.79 11.87
CA ALA A 562 1.25 -18.41 10.75
C ALA A 562 2.30 -19.44 11.23
N ILE A 563 3.09 -19.08 12.26
CA ILE A 563 4.07 -20.00 12.87
C ILE A 563 3.35 -21.17 13.57
N GLY A 564 2.24 -20.90 14.27
CA GLY A 564 1.42 -21.91 14.94
C GLY A 564 0.75 -22.90 13.99
N ALA A 565 0.43 -22.48 12.76
CA ALA A 565 -0.02 -23.38 11.69
C ALA A 565 1.08 -24.36 11.24
N GLY A 566 2.35 -24.08 11.56
CA GLY A 566 3.52 -24.86 11.14
C GLY A 566 4.30 -24.26 9.97
N ILE A 567 4.02 -23.01 9.57
CA ILE A 567 4.75 -22.34 8.49
C ILE A 567 6.09 -21.83 9.03
N ARG A 568 7.16 -22.01 8.27
CA ARG A 568 8.53 -21.59 8.63
C ARG A 568 9.20 -20.70 7.57
N THR A 569 8.48 -20.33 6.51
CA THR A 569 8.97 -19.42 5.47
C THR A 569 7.96 -18.31 5.25
N LEU A 570 8.34 -17.06 5.55
CA LEU A 570 7.50 -15.88 5.48
C LEU A 570 8.02 -14.94 4.39
N SER A 571 7.13 -14.39 3.56
CA SER A 571 7.44 -13.31 2.62
C SER A 571 6.67 -12.05 2.99
N ALA A 572 7.35 -11.15 3.71
CA ALA A 572 6.77 -9.93 4.27
C ALA A 572 6.98 -8.73 3.32
N GLY A 573 6.18 -7.67 3.44
CA GLY A 573 6.53 -6.39 2.83
C GLY A 573 7.94 -5.93 3.29
N ILE A 574 8.74 -5.35 2.39
CA ILE A 574 10.15 -4.99 2.67
C ILE A 574 10.30 -4.22 3.99
N ASN A 575 9.45 -3.20 4.18
CA ASN A 575 9.47 -2.36 5.37
C ASN A 575 9.00 -3.07 6.66
N ARG A 576 8.32 -4.22 6.52
CA ARG A 576 7.82 -5.03 7.64
C ARG A 576 8.77 -6.16 8.01
N ALA A 577 9.71 -6.52 7.13
CA ALA A 577 10.64 -7.63 7.38
C ALA A 577 11.47 -7.44 8.67
N PRO A 578 12.01 -6.25 9.00
CA PRO A 578 12.70 -6.03 10.28
C PRO A 578 11.84 -6.36 11.51
N VAL A 579 10.58 -5.94 11.48
CA VAL A 579 9.63 -6.17 12.58
C VAL A 579 9.28 -7.65 12.68
N ALA A 580 9.06 -8.30 11.54
CA ALA A 580 8.78 -9.73 11.49
C ALA A 580 9.92 -10.55 12.10
N LYS A 581 11.19 -10.19 11.83
CA LYS A 581 12.36 -10.83 12.44
C LYS A 581 12.31 -10.78 13.97
N GLU A 582 12.09 -9.60 14.55
CA GLU A 582 12.07 -9.45 16.01
C GLU A 582 10.90 -10.19 16.64
N VAL A 583 9.72 -10.11 16.04
CA VAL A 583 8.52 -10.80 16.55
C VAL A 583 8.73 -12.30 16.54
N VAL A 584 9.28 -12.85 15.45
CA VAL A 584 9.59 -14.28 15.36
C VAL A 584 10.54 -14.74 16.45
N ARG A 585 11.56 -13.93 16.81
CA ARG A 585 12.49 -14.25 17.91
C ARG A 585 11.81 -14.37 19.28
N ARG A 586 10.62 -13.82 19.45
CA ARG A 586 9.84 -13.86 20.70
C ARG A 586 8.77 -14.96 20.71
N ILE A 587 8.50 -15.61 19.57
CA ILE A 587 7.48 -16.65 19.48
C ILE A 587 8.05 -17.97 20.02
N ASP A 588 7.37 -18.62 20.97
CA ASP A 588 7.54 -20.07 21.23
C ASP A 588 6.58 -20.84 20.33
N THR A 589 7.09 -21.76 19.51
CA THR A 589 6.25 -22.47 18.53
C THR A 589 5.15 -23.31 19.17
N ARG A 590 5.36 -23.84 20.37
CA ARG A 590 4.37 -24.66 21.09
C ARG A 590 3.21 -23.82 21.58
N GLU A 591 3.50 -22.59 22.03
CA GLU A 591 2.48 -21.63 22.45
C GLU A 591 1.69 -21.10 21.24
N ALA A 592 2.39 -20.85 20.13
CA ALA A 592 1.78 -20.48 18.86
C ALA A 592 0.86 -21.58 18.29
N GLU A 593 1.27 -22.84 18.35
CA GLU A 593 0.45 -24.00 17.97
C GLU A 593 -0.82 -24.08 18.83
N ALA A 594 -0.70 -23.93 20.16
CA ALA A 594 -1.85 -23.91 21.06
C ALA A 594 -2.81 -22.72 20.77
N LEU A 595 -2.26 -21.54 20.47
CA LEU A 595 -3.03 -20.38 20.05
C LEU A 595 -3.80 -20.65 18.75
N PHE A 596 -3.12 -21.23 17.76
CA PHE A 596 -3.71 -21.56 16.47
C PHE A 596 -4.90 -22.52 16.63
N GLU A 597 -4.73 -23.60 17.37
CA GLU A 597 -5.82 -24.55 17.65
C GLU A 597 -6.99 -23.90 18.39
N LEU A 598 -6.71 -23.07 19.40
CA LEU A 598 -7.77 -22.38 20.14
C LEU A 598 -8.57 -21.42 19.25
N ILE A 599 -7.91 -20.60 18.44
CA ILE A 599 -8.57 -19.66 17.55
C ILE A 599 -9.39 -20.42 16.49
N LYS A 600 -8.85 -21.52 15.95
CA LYS A 600 -9.53 -22.39 14.97
C LYS A 600 -10.83 -22.99 15.52
N GLU A 601 -10.86 -23.38 16.80
CA GLU A 601 -12.06 -23.92 17.46
C GLU A 601 -13.03 -22.83 17.96
N THR A 602 -12.60 -21.56 17.98
CA THR A 602 -13.41 -20.45 18.49
C THR A 602 -14.30 -19.85 17.40
N SER A 603 -15.63 -20.03 17.52
CA SER A 603 -16.57 -19.57 16.49
C SER A 603 -16.80 -18.06 16.45
N SER A 604 -16.71 -17.37 17.59
CA SER A 604 -16.97 -15.93 17.68
C SER A 604 -15.76 -15.13 17.23
N ARG A 605 -15.89 -14.33 16.15
CA ARG A 605 -14.82 -13.42 15.70
C ARG A 605 -14.32 -12.52 16.81
N LYS A 606 -15.24 -11.88 17.55
CA LYS A 606 -14.87 -11.00 18.66
C LYS A 606 -14.02 -11.70 19.72
N GLU A 607 -14.27 -12.99 19.94
CA GLU A 607 -13.51 -13.77 20.90
C GLU A 607 -12.16 -14.21 20.34
N ARG A 608 -12.10 -14.63 19.07
CA ARG A 608 -10.83 -14.90 18.37
C ARG A 608 -9.88 -13.71 18.41
N GLU A 609 -10.40 -12.53 18.08
CA GLU A 609 -9.65 -11.28 18.11
C GLU A 609 -9.13 -10.97 19.52
N ARG A 610 -9.96 -11.16 20.56
CA ARG A 610 -9.53 -10.98 21.96
C ARG A 610 -8.46 -11.98 22.39
N ILE A 611 -8.58 -13.24 21.98
CA ILE A 611 -7.60 -14.29 22.32
C ILE A 611 -6.26 -13.97 21.67
N LEU A 612 -6.27 -13.64 20.37
CA LEU A 612 -5.08 -13.18 19.66
C LEU A 612 -4.50 -11.93 20.32
N ASP A 613 -5.39 -11.01 20.72
CA ASP A 613 -5.01 -9.77 21.36
C ASP A 613 -4.50 -9.92 22.81
N HIS A 614 -4.85 -11.02 23.47
CA HIS A 614 -4.25 -11.35 24.75
C HIS A 614 -2.86 -11.96 24.56
N PHE A 615 -2.75 -12.88 23.60
CA PHE A 615 -1.51 -13.60 23.35
C PHE A 615 -0.37 -12.65 22.97
N ASN A 616 -0.60 -11.74 22.02
CA ASN A 616 0.49 -10.87 21.60
C ASN A 616 0.90 -9.86 22.69
N ALA A 617 -0.03 -9.39 23.54
CA ALA A 617 0.27 -8.53 24.71
C ALA A 617 1.18 -9.26 25.69
N SER A 618 0.75 -10.45 26.09
CA SER A 618 1.36 -11.14 27.22
C SER A 618 2.64 -11.89 26.87
N ARG A 619 2.78 -12.39 25.64
CA ARG A 619 3.92 -13.24 25.23
C ARG A 619 4.90 -12.54 24.32
N LEU A 620 4.41 -11.70 23.42
CA LEU A 620 5.26 -11.02 22.45
C LEU A 620 5.61 -9.59 22.90
N SER A 621 5.02 -9.14 24.03
CA SER A 621 5.04 -7.74 24.48
C SER A 621 4.59 -6.77 23.39
N LEU A 622 3.76 -7.27 22.47
CA LEU A 622 3.10 -6.46 21.47
C LEU A 622 1.86 -5.92 22.18
N TRP A 623 1.90 -4.67 22.66
CA TRP A 623 0.88 -3.91 23.42
C TRP A 623 1.27 -3.61 24.88
N PRO A 624 1.02 -2.37 25.40
CA PRO A 624 1.28 -2.05 26.81
C PRO A 624 0.40 -2.85 27.78
N GLU A 625 0.95 -3.15 28.96
CA GLU A 625 0.22 -3.76 30.09
C GLU A 625 -1.02 -2.92 30.46
N GLY A 626 -2.20 -3.54 30.43
CA GLY A 626 -3.47 -2.91 30.81
C GLY A 626 -4.65 -3.18 29.88
N ARG A 627 -4.44 -3.85 28.73
CA ARG A 627 -5.50 -4.10 27.73
C ARG A 627 -6.29 -5.39 27.89
N VAL A 628 -5.89 -6.31 28.76
CA VAL A 628 -6.51 -7.64 28.78
C VAL A 628 -7.26 -7.93 30.08
N GLY A 629 -8.57 -8.05 29.97
CA GLY A 629 -9.46 -8.47 31.05
C GLY A 629 -9.63 -9.99 31.19
N MET A 630 -8.72 -10.80 30.66
CA MET A 630 -8.76 -12.26 30.79
C MET A 630 -7.58 -12.76 31.64
N ASP A 631 -7.88 -13.47 32.72
CA ASP A 631 -6.89 -14.07 33.61
C ASP A 631 -6.23 -15.26 32.90
N TRP A 632 -4.90 -15.33 32.90
CA TRP A 632 -4.12 -16.47 32.37
C TRP A 632 -4.51 -17.82 33.00
N ASN A 633 -5.00 -17.79 34.25
CA ASN A 633 -5.54 -18.98 34.90
C ASN A 633 -6.81 -19.51 34.21
N GLU A 634 -7.53 -18.69 33.46
CA GLU A 634 -8.74 -19.07 32.72
C GLU A 634 -8.38 -19.76 31.39
N PHE A 635 -7.33 -19.28 30.69
CA PHE A 635 -6.77 -19.93 29.49
C PHE A 635 -6.13 -21.29 29.81
N ALA A 636 -5.36 -21.38 30.90
CA ALA A 636 -4.73 -22.62 31.36
C ALA A 636 -5.77 -23.68 31.82
N ARG A 637 -7.00 -23.26 32.11
CA ARG A 637 -8.14 -24.14 32.44
C ARG A 637 -9.01 -24.50 31.23
N HIS A 638 -8.70 -23.97 30.05
CA HIS A 638 -9.45 -24.27 28.83
C HIS A 638 -9.27 -25.76 28.45
N PRO A 639 -10.31 -26.47 28.01
CA PRO A 639 -10.26 -27.93 27.76
C PRO A 639 -9.24 -28.38 26.71
N PHE A 640 -8.75 -27.43 25.90
CA PHE A 640 -7.77 -27.64 24.83
C PHE A 640 -6.39 -27.06 25.14
N ALA A 641 -6.17 -26.53 26.34
CA ALA A 641 -4.82 -26.17 26.78
C ALA A 641 -3.97 -27.45 26.88
N PRO A 642 -2.82 -27.55 26.19
CA PRO A 642 -2.01 -28.76 26.22
C PRO A 642 -1.63 -29.13 27.66
N GLU A 643 -1.70 -30.43 28.01
CA GLU A 643 -1.33 -30.96 29.33
C GLU A 643 0.08 -30.53 29.79
N LYS A 644 0.94 -30.12 28.84
CA LYS A 644 2.29 -29.58 29.08
C LYS A 644 2.37 -28.13 29.58
N LEU A 645 1.27 -27.36 29.55
CA LEU A 645 1.22 -26.04 30.20
C LEU A 645 1.16 -26.13 31.73
N GLY A 646 0.70 -27.27 32.28
CA GLY A 646 0.62 -27.49 33.72
C GLY A 646 1.96 -27.52 34.46
N SER A 647 3.09 -27.65 33.74
CA SER A 647 4.44 -27.63 34.32
C SER A 647 5.15 -26.28 34.20
N LEU A 648 4.60 -25.30 33.48
CA LEU A 648 5.09 -23.92 33.48
C LEU A 648 4.33 -23.13 34.55
N GLN A 649 4.48 -23.55 35.81
CA GLN A 649 4.11 -22.70 36.93
C GLN A 649 4.99 -21.47 36.89
N SER A 650 4.34 -20.32 36.92
CA SER A 650 4.91 -19.01 37.16
C SER A 650 5.91 -19.03 38.31
N GLU A 651 7.20 -18.91 38.02
CA GLU A 651 8.04 -18.11 38.91
C GLU A 651 7.91 -16.66 38.44
N PRO A 652 7.43 -15.74 39.30
CA PRO A 652 7.56 -14.32 39.00
C PRO A 652 9.06 -14.03 38.92
N GLN A 653 9.54 -13.53 37.79
CA GLN A 653 10.85 -12.87 37.75
C GLN A 653 10.76 -11.55 38.53
N SER A 654 10.69 -11.65 39.86
CA SER A 654 11.18 -10.64 40.77
C SER A 654 12.63 -11.00 41.08
N ASP A 655 13.57 -10.44 40.32
CA ASP A 655 14.94 -10.12 40.74
C ASP A 655 15.78 -9.69 39.53
N LEU A 656 15.56 -8.45 39.07
CA LEU A 656 16.68 -7.65 38.56
C LEU A 656 17.12 -6.75 39.71
N GLY A 657 17.93 -7.35 40.59
CA GLY A 657 18.73 -6.60 41.56
C GLY A 657 19.73 -5.73 40.80
N VAL A 658 19.37 -4.47 40.60
CA VAL A 658 20.34 -3.41 40.32
C VAL A 658 20.76 -2.87 41.68
N GLU A 659 21.85 -3.40 42.23
CA GLU A 659 22.61 -2.67 43.24
C GLU A 659 23.20 -1.43 42.57
N LEU A 660 22.71 -0.27 43.00
CA LEU A 660 23.33 1.03 42.75
C LEU A 660 24.55 1.14 43.69
N GLU A 661 25.75 1.08 43.13
CA GLU A 661 26.94 1.77 43.67
C GLU A 661 27.31 2.97 42.79
#